data_AF-A0A1W9L4X9-F1
#
_entry.id   AF-A0A1W9L4X9-F1
#
_cell.length_a   1.000
_cell.length_b   1.000
_cell.length_c   1.000
_cell.angle_alpha   90.00
_cell.angle_beta   90.00
_cell.angle_gamma   90.00
#
_symmetry.space_group_name_H-M   'P 1'
#
loop_
_entity.id
_entity.type
_entity.pdbx_description
1 polymer ?
#
loop_
_entity_poly.entity_id
_entity_poly.type
_entity_poly.pdbx_seq_one_letter_code
_entity_poly.pdbx_strand_id
1 'polypeptide(L)'
;MSAPTIQLDAKGNGKFTVRADAPGTATLTVSTATVVGGHTQSFTFNFIVTDDVLSIAPADLAFVLINTDQTLTVHWEKAGVPQVNQPLNLAATVGTVSAATVLTNDKGDATFTTRSPVAGDTLVTASIANGLNAQIGFTFVDNFSSIQLATPHYTVNEADGKAILLLTRAGSLRGAVTVDYQTVDGTAVANTDYTPASGMVTWADGDMLQKVVEIPLLATLQLADPKTFTVVLSKVTGFAVLGTTAQTSVTIINAPGSGAGSLQFTTGEFTAKESDGLATISVERIGGNKNAVSVSYTTRDGTAIAGQDYTLMQGSLNWVAGDAQPKTFAVPILSDEEVESVETLSLNLNNPTGGANLGARALATLRIIDSLGTPTTPMTDLPGVVQFEADNYQVAENAGNITLTVTRTQGSRGVVTVHYSTQEDTATNADFIGTAGDLRWLDGEASSQTIKIGLFDNASIDSTRKFIVKLTNLVGGDKLGDNAKTIVSIEDDDATSLHFSKADYVVNEDIPKATLTVVREGGNVGTVSVDYATMGDCSTKSCATAGQDYTAVTGTLTWVSGDTTDKTFTVPLLDDRDIEGTESIALSLTNATGNASLGTLSEATLTLLDNDATDCKPAAVIDCYLRNQGTLRDIKITQYGTVEGGKVGGQVTTDGVLKDVTFLAKARITGGVFGGIVRGVIESDPVDPAILNNVSINKVGTEDTILKNIIVGRGSTVDSDILLQEGVRFEDNSLIPSVADLAEILGKIHTPELSLDAINLTNDVLLNSAVDGILGAINGLYDLASEGFVLTQNSQNGHLQLDIEQFHYAVLPVQVTQILRKQATEYIPMGMSVHPDGEVNFITHTGREIRTFPVVQAPLALQESLKSLGYESFTLLANGSLQVPANGRNYFSARPSLFATDLDTNLPLGLSSTDCEWLLGLPAVYLIYDVEGQLRQQFFYPAAADPDALYVLAGESQTVLENGGRAFVHTGNGIDKHSYRGYFDYLVKPGAEPSGRRARIDVTDDVNQDGLPDYLVTYPNGDRQILFQLP
;
A
#
# COMPACT_ATOMS: atom_id res chain seq x y z
N MET A 1 36.31 8.34 66.57
CA MET A 1 37.51 8.18 65.70
C MET A 1 37.19 8.83 64.37
N SER A 2 38.15 9.49 63.73
CA SER A 2 38.02 9.93 62.33
C SER A 2 37.65 8.71 61.47
N ALA A 3 36.62 8.84 60.63
CA ALA A 3 36.09 7.76 59.80
C ALA A 3 37.22 7.12 58.98
N PRO A 4 37.39 5.78 58.98
CA PRO A 4 38.40 5.14 58.16
C PRO A 4 38.04 5.36 56.68
N THR A 5 38.97 5.87 55.89
CA THR A 5 38.85 5.88 54.43
C THR A 5 38.99 4.45 53.93
N ILE A 6 37.93 3.91 53.32
CA ILE A 6 37.92 2.54 52.80
C ILE A 6 38.57 2.55 51.42
N GLN A 7 39.73 1.90 51.27
CA GLN A 7 40.34 1.61 49.97
C GLN A 7 39.82 0.26 49.50
N LEU A 8 39.06 0.24 48.40
CA LEU A 8 38.56 -0.96 47.76
C LEU A 8 39.58 -1.46 46.73
N ASP A 9 39.71 -2.78 46.57
CA ASP A 9 40.51 -3.34 45.48
C ASP A 9 39.83 -3.17 44.11
N ALA A 10 40.54 -3.52 43.03
CA ALA A 10 40.06 -3.38 41.65
C ALA A 10 38.82 -4.26 41.31
N LYS A 11 38.35 -5.08 42.26
CA LYS A 11 37.12 -5.87 42.17
C LYS A 11 36.05 -5.41 43.18
N GLY A 12 36.25 -4.26 43.82
CA GLY A 12 35.30 -3.66 44.74
C GLY A 12 35.30 -4.22 46.16
N ASN A 13 36.27 -5.07 46.55
CA ASN A 13 36.28 -5.68 47.89
C ASN A 13 37.06 -4.84 48.89
N GLY A 14 36.49 -4.66 50.09
CA GLY A 14 37.14 -4.01 51.24
C GLY A 14 36.82 -4.75 52.54
N LYS A 15 37.80 -4.87 53.44
CA LYS A 15 37.64 -5.57 54.73
C LYS A 15 37.87 -4.60 55.88
N PHE A 16 36.95 -4.56 56.83
CA PHE A 16 37.13 -3.79 58.07
C PHE A 16 36.68 -4.59 59.29
N THR A 17 37.28 -4.28 60.44
CA THR A 17 36.98 -4.91 61.73
C THR A 17 36.58 -3.81 62.70
N VAL A 18 35.39 -3.89 63.27
CA VAL A 18 34.91 -2.98 64.31
C VAL A 18 35.11 -3.66 65.66
N ARG A 19 35.81 -3.01 66.60
CA ARG A 19 35.82 -3.41 68.01
C ARG A 19 34.92 -2.46 68.80
N ALA A 20 34.04 -3.03 69.61
CA ALA A 20 33.19 -2.29 70.53
C ALA A 20 33.94 -2.13 71.87
N ASP A 21 33.98 -0.90 72.38
CA ASP A 21 34.73 -0.57 73.60
C ASP A 21 33.90 -0.78 74.89
N ALA A 22 32.60 -1.10 74.79
CA ALA A 22 31.72 -1.48 75.90
C ALA A 22 30.44 -2.20 75.41
N PRO A 23 29.75 -2.99 76.27
CA PRO A 23 28.52 -3.68 75.89
C PRO A 23 27.40 -2.67 75.67
N GLY A 24 26.82 -2.63 74.46
CA GLY A 24 25.53 -1.99 74.21
C GLY A 24 25.46 -0.98 73.06
N THR A 25 26.58 -0.50 72.49
CA THR A 25 26.50 0.34 71.28
C THR A 25 27.80 0.37 70.50
N ALA A 26 27.75 -0.05 69.24
CA ALA A 26 28.80 0.20 68.25
C ALA A 26 28.18 0.99 67.10
N THR A 27 28.70 2.20 66.84
CA THR A 27 28.20 3.08 65.77
C THR A 27 29.23 3.12 64.65
N LEU A 28 28.82 2.72 63.44
CA LEU A 28 29.63 2.85 62.23
C LEU A 28 29.05 3.98 61.38
N THR A 29 29.87 4.98 61.04
CA THR A 29 29.47 6.08 60.15
C THR A 29 30.37 6.08 58.92
N VAL A 30 29.80 5.81 57.74
CA VAL A 30 30.51 5.87 56.45
C VAL A 30 30.03 7.12 55.73
N SER A 31 30.91 8.10 55.58
CA SER A 31 30.51 9.44 55.11
C SER A 31 30.58 9.63 53.59
N THR A 32 31.35 8.83 52.85
CA THR A 32 31.43 8.90 51.37
C THR A 32 32.10 7.66 50.80
N ALA A 33 31.54 7.06 49.75
CA ALA A 33 32.20 6.11 48.86
C ALA A 33 32.02 6.57 47.40
N THR A 34 33.11 6.67 46.64
CA THR A 34 33.07 7.09 45.23
C THR A 34 33.49 5.90 44.37
N VAL A 35 32.64 5.49 43.43
CA VAL A 35 32.96 4.44 42.44
C VAL A 35 33.02 5.09 41.05
N VAL A 36 34.07 4.79 40.29
CA VAL A 36 34.27 5.28 38.92
C VAL A 36 34.47 4.06 38.01
N GLY A 37 33.55 3.85 37.05
CA GLY A 37 33.68 2.84 35.99
C GLY A 37 32.45 1.93 35.86
N GLY A 38 31.90 1.86 34.64
CA GLY A 38 30.69 1.10 34.30
C GLY A 38 30.92 -0.40 34.20
N HIS A 39 29.93 -1.13 34.74
CA HIS A 39 29.47 -2.53 34.57
C HIS A 39 28.94 -3.04 35.91
N THR A 40 27.93 -3.92 35.88
CA THR A 40 27.20 -4.47 37.04
C THR A 40 28.15 -4.95 38.14
N GLN A 41 27.97 -4.47 39.37
CA GLN A 41 28.77 -4.89 40.52
C GLN A 41 27.89 -5.30 41.71
N SER A 42 28.19 -6.48 42.26
CA SER A 42 27.60 -7.00 43.49
C SER A 42 28.49 -6.67 44.69
N PHE A 43 27.92 -6.11 45.75
CA PHE A 43 28.63 -5.86 47.01
C PHE A 43 28.29 -6.96 48.03
N THR A 44 29.30 -7.53 48.70
CA THR A 44 29.08 -8.50 49.78
C THR A 44 29.63 -7.93 51.08
N PHE A 45 28.78 -7.77 52.09
CA PHE A 45 29.22 -7.37 53.44
C PHE A 45 29.01 -8.53 54.41
N ASN A 46 30.09 -8.98 55.06
CA ASN A 46 30.04 -10.03 56.07
C ASN A 46 30.09 -9.39 57.46
N PHE A 47 29.06 -9.61 58.26
CA PHE A 47 29.04 -9.20 59.67
C PHE A 47 29.16 -10.42 60.57
N ILE A 48 29.95 -10.31 61.64
CA ILE A 48 30.05 -11.32 62.69
C ILE A 48 29.57 -10.64 63.97
N VAL A 49 28.46 -11.12 64.53
CA VAL A 49 27.93 -10.68 65.82
C VAL A 49 28.32 -11.72 66.87
N THR A 50 28.96 -11.29 67.96
CA THR A 50 29.59 -12.21 68.93
C THR A 50 28.98 -12.22 70.33
N ASP A 51 27.82 -11.60 70.60
CA ASP A 51 27.18 -11.65 71.94
C ASP A 51 25.64 -11.61 71.92
N ASP A 52 25.04 -12.25 72.94
CA ASP A 52 23.67 -12.78 73.01
C ASP A 52 22.53 -11.79 73.39
N VAL A 53 22.76 -10.48 73.49
CA VAL A 53 21.66 -9.54 73.83
C VAL A 53 21.79 -8.22 73.08
N LEU A 54 20.78 -7.91 72.26
CA LEU A 54 20.61 -6.58 71.67
C LEU A 54 19.16 -6.09 71.92
N SER A 55 19.02 -5.02 72.71
CA SER A 55 17.83 -4.17 72.70
C SER A 55 18.11 -2.95 71.83
N ILE A 56 17.45 -2.82 70.69
CA ILE A 56 17.55 -1.63 69.84
C ILE A 56 16.42 -0.68 70.26
N ALA A 57 16.75 0.51 70.77
CA ALA A 57 15.77 1.58 70.95
C ALA A 57 15.49 2.24 69.58
N PRO A 58 14.24 2.67 69.27
CA PRO A 58 13.86 3.09 67.90
C PRO A 58 14.38 4.46 67.45
N ALA A 59 15.43 4.99 68.07
CA ALA A 59 15.98 6.29 67.72
C ALA A 59 17.42 6.12 67.22
N ASP A 60 17.68 6.69 66.05
CA ASP A 60 19.00 6.98 65.48
C ASP A 60 19.70 5.87 64.68
N LEU A 61 18.98 5.34 63.68
CA LEU A 61 19.60 4.99 62.38
C LEU A 61 19.11 6.01 61.35
N ALA A 62 19.82 7.13 61.21
CA ALA A 62 19.57 8.10 60.17
C ALA A 62 20.42 7.74 58.94
N PHE A 63 19.80 7.10 57.94
CA PHE A 63 20.32 7.14 56.58
C PHE A 63 19.75 8.39 55.91
N VAL A 64 20.60 9.37 55.61
CA VAL A 64 20.21 10.48 54.74
C VAL A 64 20.36 9.98 53.30
N LEU A 65 19.30 9.37 52.78
CA LEU A 65 19.16 9.06 51.36
C LEU A 65 18.71 10.34 50.63
N ILE A 66 19.60 10.89 49.81
CA ILE A 66 19.27 12.03 48.96
C ILE A 66 18.86 11.45 47.60
N ASN A 67 17.54 11.36 47.41
CA ASN A 67 16.78 11.01 46.19
C ASN A 67 16.61 9.53 45.79
N THR A 68 15.35 9.28 45.40
CA THR A 68 14.68 8.14 44.73
C THR A 68 14.61 6.78 45.43
N ASP A 69 13.35 6.41 45.74
CA ASP A 69 12.71 5.14 45.42
C ASP A 69 13.58 3.88 45.45
N GLN A 70 13.75 3.33 46.64
CA GLN A 70 14.25 1.97 46.81
C GLN A 70 13.47 1.23 47.88
N THR A 71 13.20 -0.04 47.61
CA THR A 71 12.67 -0.99 48.58
C THR A 71 13.84 -1.58 49.37
N LEU A 72 13.77 -1.44 50.70
CA LEU A 72 14.69 -2.04 51.66
C LEU A 72 14.11 -3.40 52.10
N THR A 73 14.81 -4.50 51.84
CA THR A 73 14.44 -5.83 52.37
C THR A 73 15.53 -6.32 53.33
N VAL A 74 15.14 -6.66 54.56
CA VAL A 74 16.04 -7.21 55.59
C VAL A 74 15.43 -8.51 56.12
N HIS A 75 16.23 -9.59 56.18
CA HIS A 75 15.83 -10.86 56.79
C HIS A 75 16.70 -11.18 58.00
N TRP A 76 16.07 -11.71 59.04
CA TRP A 76 16.67 -12.23 60.27
C TRP A 76 15.93 -13.52 60.68
N GLU A 77 16.64 -14.40 61.38
CA GLU A 77 16.08 -15.65 61.90
C GLU A 77 16.42 -15.77 63.40
N LYS A 78 15.44 -16.18 64.23
CA LYS A 78 15.67 -16.55 65.64
C LYS A 78 15.09 -17.94 65.90
N ALA A 79 15.93 -18.85 66.40
CA ALA A 79 15.50 -20.11 66.98
C ALA A 79 15.37 -20.00 68.50
N GLY A 80 14.19 -20.34 69.03
CA GLY A 80 14.00 -20.75 70.43
C GLY A 80 13.43 -19.70 71.39
N VAL A 81 12.40 -20.14 72.14
CA VAL A 81 11.72 -19.57 73.32
C VAL A 81 10.33 -18.94 73.05
N PRO A 82 9.29 -19.26 73.86
CA PRO A 82 7.90 -19.35 73.40
C PRO A 82 7.00 -18.13 73.67
N GLN A 83 6.09 -17.92 72.71
CA GLN A 83 4.72 -17.38 72.76
C GLN A 83 4.38 -16.35 73.86
N VAL A 84 4.28 -15.09 73.45
CA VAL A 84 3.48 -14.06 74.17
C VAL A 84 2.57 -13.37 73.15
N ASN A 85 1.27 -13.63 73.22
CA ASN A 85 0.24 -12.89 72.51
C ASN A 85 0.05 -11.52 73.16
N GLN A 86 0.69 -10.48 72.63
CA GLN A 86 0.24 -9.10 72.79
C GLN A 86 0.39 -8.33 71.47
N PRO A 87 -0.58 -7.49 71.07
CA PRO A 87 -0.47 -6.67 69.88
C PRO A 87 0.59 -5.57 70.06
N LEU A 88 1.58 -5.55 69.16
CA LEU A 88 2.61 -4.52 69.11
C LEU A 88 2.06 -3.29 68.35
N ASN A 89 1.79 -2.19 69.06
CA ASN A 89 1.38 -0.92 68.44
C ASN A 89 2.62 -0.08 68.08
N LEU A 90 2.90 0.06 66.78
CA LEU A 90 3.90 0.99 66.25
C LEU A 90 3.19 2.27 65.77
N ALA A 91 3.41 3.38 66.47
CA ALA A 91 2.95 4.70 66.06
C ALA A 91 4.04 5.39 65.23
N ALA A 92 3.82 5.52 63.92
CA ALA A 92 4.64 6.36 63.05
C ALA A 92 4.02 7.76 62.98
N THR A 93 4.79 8.79 63.33
CA THR A 93 4.37 10.20 63.17
C THR A 93 5.26 10.85 62.14
N VAL A 94 4.81 10.93 60.87
CA VAL A 94 4.93 12.08 59.93
C VAL A 94 4.07 11.75 58.68
N GLY A 95 3.03 12.56 58.41
CA GLY A 95 2.50 12.78 57.04
C GLY A 95 1.55 11.76 56.38
N THR A 96 0.42 11.42 57.02
CA THR A 96 -0.83 10.84 56.43
C THR A 96 -0.72 9.67 55.43
N VAL A 97 -0.78 8.44 55.96
CA VAL A 97 -1.42 7.27 55.32
C VAL A 97 -2.35 6.63 56.36
N SER A 98 -3.60 6.37 55.98
CA SER A 98 -4.63 5.76 56.83
C SER A 98 -4.70 4.23 56.65
N ALA A 99 -4.52 3.52 57.78
CA ALA A 99 -4.89 2.13 58.09
C ALA A 99 -4.27 0.98 57.28
N ALA A 100 -3.45 0.15 57.96
CA ALA A 100 -3.10 -1.21 57.55
C ALA A 100 -3.92 -2.22 58.37
N THR A 101 -4.45 -3.27 57.73
CA THR A 101 -5.12 -4.39 58.42
C THR A 101 -4.15 -5.57 58.47
N VAL A 102 -3.91 -6.12 59.65
CA VAL A 102 -3.06 -7.30 59.87
C VAL A 102 -3.97 -8.52 59.97
N LEU A 103 -3.77 -9.52 59.12
CA LEU A 103 -4.39 -10.84 59.26
C LEU A 103 -3.29 -11.86 59.55
N THR A 104 -3.35 -12.49 60.73
CA THR A 104 -2.47 -13.60 61.12
C THR A 104 -3.26 -14.90 61.02
N ASN A 105 -2.64 -15.95 60.48
CA ASN A 105 -3.16 -17.31 60.61
C ASN A 105 -2.66 -17.97 61.92
N ASP A 106 -3.24 -19.12 62.25
CA ASP A 106 -3.01 -19.85 63.52
C ASP A 106 -1.57 -20.41 63.69
N LYS A 107 -0.66 -20.15 62.74
CA LYS A 107 0.75 -20.58 62.76
C LYS A 107 1.75 -19.45 62.97
N GLY A 108 1.28 -18.19 63.10
CA GLY A 108 2.12 -17.04 63.42
C GLY A 108 2.72 -16.33 62.20
N ASP A 109 2.23 -16.62 61.00
CA ASP A 109 2.62 -15.90 59.78
C ASP A 109 1.99 -14.50 59.80
N ALA A 110 2.80 -13.46 59.58
CA ALA A 110 2.34 -12.07 59.52
C ALA A 110 2.65 -11.47 58.15
N THR A 111 1.62 -10.99 57.47
CA THR A 111 1.73 -10.28 56.19
C THR A 111 1.49 -8.79 56.42
N PHE A 112 2.36 -7.94 55.88
CA PHE A 112 2.23 -6.48 55.99
C PHE A 112 1.78 -5.89 54.66
N THR A 113 0.85 -4.92 54.71
CA THR A 113 0.40 -4.20 53.51
C THR A 113 0.30 -2.72 53.86
N THR A 114 1.01 -1.86 53.12
CA THR A 114 0.83 -0.41 53.21
C THR A 114 0.50 0.14 51.82
N ARG A 115 -0.38 1.14 51.74
CA ARG A 115 -0.72 1.85 50.49
C ARG A 115 -0.12 3.25 50.50
N SER A 116 0.68 3.57 49.49
CA SER A 116 1.02 4.96 49.13
C SER A 116 -0.01 5.51 48.14
N PRO A 117 -0.30 6.82 48.09
CA PRO A 117 -1.41 7.37 47.28
C PRO A 117 -1.15 7.54 45.77
N VAL A 118 -0.05 7.03 45.21
CA VAL A 118 0.31 7.25 43.79
C VAL A 118 0.75 5.93 43.13
N ALA A 119 0.24 5.68 41.91
CA ALA A 119 0.25 4.39 41.21
C ALA A 119 1.53 4.07 40.41
N GLY A 120 1.96 2.80 40.46
CA GLY A 120 2.98 2.09 39.66
C GLY A 120 4.43 2.24 40.14
N ASP A 121 5.16 1.27 40.72
CA ASP A 121 4.97 -0.15 41.01
C ASP A 121 5.79 -0.52 42.27
N THR A 122 5.37 -1.53 43.02
CA THR A 122 6.15 -2.71 43.48
C THR A 122 5.31 -3.51 44.48
N LEU A 123 4.97 -4.74 44.13
CA LEU A 123 4.51 -5.77 45.06
C LEU A 123 5.72 -6.32 45.82
N VAL A 124 5.69 -6.30 47.16
CA VAL A 124 6.71 -6.97 47.98
C VAL A 124 6.06 -8.21 48.60
N THR A 125 6.43 -9.39 48.11
CA THR A 125 6.06 -10.67 48.72
C THR A 125 7.30 -11.24 49.41
N ALA A 126 7.26 -11.36 50.74
CA ALA A 126 8.27 -12.09 51.50
C ALA A 126 7.66 -13.41 51.98
N SER A 127 8.31 -14.54 51.68
CA SER A 127 8.00 -15.84 52.27
C SER A 127 9.18 -16.36 53.10
N ILE A 128 8.89 -17.11 54.16
CA ILE A 128 9.87 -17.59 55.14
C ILE A 128 10.04 -19.10 54.98
N ALA A 129 11.29 -19.57 54.87
CA ALA A 129 11.66 -20.98 55.05
C ALA A 129 12.99 -21.09 55.81
N ASN A 130 13.06 -22.04 56.76
CA ASN A 130 14.07 -22.14 57.82
C ASN A 130 15.51 -22.45 57.36
N GLY A 131 16.52 -21.78 57.95
CA GLY A 131 17.82 -22.37 58.30
C GLY A 131 19.13 -21.61 57.99
N LEU A 132 19.80 -21.11 59.04
CA LEU A 132 21.24 -21.23 59.39
C LEU A 132 22.34 -21.11 58.29
N ASN A 133 22.37 -20.01 57.52
CA ASN A 133 23.58 -19.31 57.04
C ASN A 133 23.15 -18.13 56.14
N ALA A 134 23.61 -16.91 56.42
CA ALA A 134 23.23 -15.73 55.63
C ALA A 134 24.31 -15.41 54.58
N GLN A 135 23.98 -15.60 53.30
CA GLN A 135 24.69 -15.00 52.18
C GLN A 135 23.73 -13.99 51.53
N ILE A 136 24.07 -12.70 51.64
CA ILE A 136 23.25 -11.64 51.05
C ILE A 136 23.91 -11.25 49.72
N GLY A 137 23.33 -11.73 48.62
CA GLY A 137 23.65 -11.25 47.29
C GLY A 137 22.68 -10.13 46.92
N PHE A 138 23.22 -8.94 46.66
CA PHE A 138 22.46 -7.86 46.03
C PHE A 138 22.71 -7.94 44.52
N THR A 139 21.65 -8.13 43.75
CA THR A 139 21.67 -7.88 42.31
C THR A 139 20.80 -6.66 42.07
N PHE A 140 21.47 -5.53 41.83
CA PHE A 140 20.81 -4.32 41.37
C PHE A 140 20.52 -4.52 39.88
N VAL A 141 19.25 -4.71 39.55
CA VAL A 141 18.79 -4.57 38.17
C VAL A 141 18.23 -3.16 38.06
N ASP A 142 19.14 -2.21 37.83
CA ASP A 142 18.71 -0.88 37.47
C ASP A 142 18.21 -0.91 36.03
N ASN A 143 16.93 -0.58 35.82
CA ASN A 143 16.47 -0.09 34.52
C ASN A 143 16.99 1.34 34.37
N PHE A 144 18.30 1.54 34.21
CA PHE A 144 18.88 2.87 34.03
C PHE A 144 18.18 3.59 32.87
N SER A 145 17.93 4.89 33.00
CA SER A 145 17.55 5.68 31.83
C SER A 145 18.71 5.66 30.85
N SER A 146 18.49 5.36 29.57
CA SER A 146 19.49 5.59 28.53
C SER A 146 19.20 6.89 27.80
N ILE A 147 20.22 7.71 27.61
CA ILE A 147 20.14 8.95 26.83
C ILE A 147 20.90 8.75 25.53
N GLN A 148 20.23 8.98 24.40
CA GLN A 148 20.82 8.81 23.07
C GLN A 148 20.28 9.82 22.07
N LEU A 149 20.97 9.94 20.94
CA LEU A 149 20.48 10.68 19.78
C LEU A 149 19.45 9.82 19.02
N ALA A 150 18.45 10.47 18.43
CA ALA A 150 17.34 9.77 17.76
C ALA A 150 17.77 9.00 16.50
N THR A 151 18.84 9.44 15.82
CA THR A 151 19.40 8.79 14.63
C THR A 151 20.93 8.85 14.65
N PRO A 152 21.64 7.89 14.01
CA PRO A 152 23.10 7.90 13.91
C PRO A 152 23.63 8.89 12.87
N HIS A 153 22.78 9.36 11.94
CA HIS A 153 23.14 10.31 10.90
C HIS A 153 22.02 11.36 10.70
N TYR A 154 22.42 12.62 10.52
CA TYR A 154 21.55 13.73 10.11
C TYR A 154 22.08 14.34 8.82
N THR A 155 21.19 14.67 7.89
CA THR A 155 21.51 15.53 6.75
C THR A 155 20.72 16.82 6.93
N VAL A 156 21.43 17.93 7.07
CA VAL A 156 20.86 19.24 7.40
C VAL A 156 21.28 20.26 6.38
N ASN A 157 20.43 21.25 6.20
CA ASN A 157 20.73 22.29 5.27
C ASN A 157 21.50 23.45 5.92
N GLU A 158 22.61 23.89 5.33
CA GLU A 158 23.36 25.09 5.73
C GLU A 158 22.41 26.30 5.82
N ALA A 159 21.40 26.32 4.96
CA ALA A 159 20.37 27.33 4.89
C ALA A 159 19.40 27.38 6.08
N ASP A 160 19.22 26.26 6.77
CA ASP A 160 18.38 26.20 7.97
C ASP A 160 19.01 27.01 9.12
N GLY A 161 20.29 27.41 8.97
CA GLY A 161 21.04 28.23 9.92
C GLY A 161 21.37 27.50 11.22
N LYS A 162 20.83 26.30 11.41
CA LYS A 162 21.07 25.42 12.54
C LYS A 162 20.77 23.97 12.17
N ALA A 163 21.56 23.04 12.71
CA ALA A 163 21.21 21.63 12.77
C ALA A 163 20.37 21.39 14.02
N ILE A 164 19.20 20.76 13.87
CA ILE A 164 18.29 20.41 14.97
C ILE A 164 18.43 18.90 15.23
N LEU A 165 19.02 18.54 16.37
CA LEU A 165 19.22 17.16 16.78
C LEU A 165 18.23 16.81 17.90
N LEU A 166 17.64 15.63 17.81
CA LEU A 166 16.70 15.12 18.81
C LEU A 166 17.41 14.14 19.74
N LEU A 167 17.30 14.39 21.04
CA LEU A 167 17.77 13.49 22.08
C LEU A 167 16.56 12.81 22.72
N THR A 168 16.67 11.49 22.89
CA THR A 168 15.66 10.64 23.50
C THR A 168 16.15 10.13 24.85
N ARG A 169 15.22 10.04 25.79
CA ARG A 169 15.36 9.31 27.05
C ARG A 169 14.55 8.02 26.93
N ALA A 170 15.20 6.88 27.11
CA ALA A 170 14.57 5.55 27.12
C ALA A 170 14.85 4.84 28.45
N GLY A 171 14.09 3.78 28.78
CA GLY A 171 14.20 3.09 30.07
C GLY A 171 13.44 3.80 31.18
N SER A 172 13.97 3.83 32.42
CA SER A 172 13.29 4.46 33.56
C SER A 172 13.04 5.96 33.33
N LEU A 173 11.88 6.44 33.75
CA LEU A 173 11.52 7.87 33.71
C LEU A 173 11.65 8.55 35.08
N ARG A 174 12.04 7.79 36.11
CA ARG A 174 12.19 8.30 37.48
C ARG A 174 13.47 9.09 37.63
N GLY A 175 13.40 10.19 38.36
CA GLY A 175 14.49 11.12 38.61
C GLY A 175 14.74 12.07 37.44
N ALA A 176 15.23 13.27 37.77
CA ALA A 176 15.78 14.18 36.77
C ALA A 176 17.15 13.68 36.30
N VAL A 177 17.37 13.69 34.99
CA VAL A 177 18.62 13.22 34.35
C VAL A 177 19.21 14.32 33.49
N THR A 178 20.54 14.38 33.41
CA THR A 178 21.24 15.33 32.56
C THR A 178 22.26 14.64 31.67
N VAL A 179 22.52 15.18 30.49
CA VAL A 179 23.63 14.79 29.61
C VAL A 179 24.31 16.04 29.06
N ASP A 180 25.63 16.01 28.95
CA ASP A 180 26.38 17.04 28.23
C ASP A 180 26.53 16.65 26.75
N TYR A 181 26.47 17.62 25.84
CA TYR A 181 26.82 17.43 24.43
C TYR A 181 27.97 18.35 24.02
N GLN A 182 28.74 17.93 23.01
CA GLN A 182 29.74 18.77 22.35
C GLN A 182 29.86 18.42 20.87
N THR A 183 30.21 19.40 20.05
CA THR A 183 30.55 19.22 18.63
C THR A 183 32.03 18.90 18.43
N VAL A 184 32.33 18.06 17.43
CA VAL A 184 33.69 17.66 17.01
C VAL A 184 33.80 17.83 15.50
N ASP A 185 34.89 18.46 15.04
CA ASP A 185 35.14 18.71 13.62
C ASP A 185 35.28 17.41 12.81
N GLY A 186 34.82 17.46 11.56
CA GLY A 186 35.03 16.43 10.54
C GLY A 186 35.62 17.07 9.28
N THR A 187 34.97 16.89 8.12
CA THR A 187 35.29 17.72 6.93
C THR A 187 34.70 19.13 7.03
N ALA A 188 33.66 19.32 7.84
CA ALA A 188 33.22 20.62 8.33
C ALA A 188 34.02 21.03 9.58
N VAL A 189 34.50 22.27 9.61
CA VAL A 189 35.40 22.82 10.63
C VAL A 189 34.68 23.88 11.47
N ALA A 190 34.80 23.82 12.79
CA ALA A 190 34.23 24.79 13.72
C ALA A 190 34.70 26.23 13.43
N ASN A 191 33.79 27.18 13.62
CA ASN A 191 33.93 28.60 13.27
C ASN A 191 34.17 28.89 11.78
N THR A 192 34.21 27.85 10.94
CA THR A 192 34.19 27.97 9.49
C THR A 192 32.81 27.58 8.98
N ASP A 193 32.43 26.32 9.14
CA ASP A 193 31.19 25.75 8.58
C ASP A 193 30.04 25.70 9.63
N TYR A 194 30.36 25.68 10.92
CA TYR A 194 29.38 25.70 12.01
C TYR A 194 29.95 26.36 13.26
N THR A 195 29.10 26.87 14.14
CA THR A 195 29.54 27.42 15.43
C THR A 195 29.68 26.25 16.42
N PRO A 196 30.86 26.06 17.04
CA PRO A 196 31.05 24.98 18.01
C PRO A 196 30.07 25.17 19.17
N ALA A 197 29.35 24.10 19.50
CA ALA A 197 28.31 24.13 20.52
C ALA A 197 28.53 23.01 21.53
N SER A 198 28.36 23.37 22.79
CA SER A 198 28.36 22.44 23.91
C SER A 198 27.40 22.91 24.98
N GLY A 199 26.73 22.00 25.66
CA GLY A 199 25.76 22.35 26.69
C GLY A 199 25.26 21.14 27.46
N MET A 200 24.42 21.40 28.45
CA MET A 200 23.79 20.38 29.28
C MET A 200 22.30 20.32 28.96
N VAL A 201 21.80 19.14 28.64
CA VAL A 201 20.39 18.87 28.41
C VAL A 201 19.83 18.16 29.64
N THR A 202 18.66 18.61 30.12
CA THR A 202 18.02 18.08 31.33
C THR A 202 16.62 17.57 31.01
N TRP A 203 16.29 16.40 31.55
CA TRP A 203 14.92 15.90 31.65
C TRP A 203 14.49 16.00 33.10
N ALA A 204 13.27 16.50 33.33
CA ALA A 204 12.66 16.43 34.64
C ALA A 204 12.22 14.99 34.97
N ASP A 205 11.85 14.76 36.22
CA ASP A 205 11.22 13.50 36.64
C ASP A 205 9.92 13.25 35.84
N GLY A 206 9.77 12.05 35.28
CA GLY A 206 8.64 11.66 34.43
C GLY A 206 8.63 12.23 33.00
N ASP A 207 9.65 13.02 32.62
CA ASP A 207 9.69 13.69 31.32
C ASP A 207 10.08 12.74 30.19
N MET A 208 9.11 12.44 29.32
CA MET A 208 9.26 11.61 28.11
C MET A 208 9.47 12.45 26.84
N LEU A 209 9.41 13.78 26.92
CA LEU A 209 9.51 14.61 25.73
C LEU A 209 10.96 14.61 25.22
N GLN A 210 11.10 14.48 23.90
CA GLN A 210 12.38 14.65 23.24
C GLN A 210 12.94 16.04 23.51
N LYS A 211 14.25 16.11 23.72
CA LYS A 211 14.95 17.38 23.88
C LYS A 211 15.70 17.73 22.61
N VAL A 212 15.69 19.01 22.30
CA VAL A 212 16.30 19.55 21.09
C VAL A 212 17.67 20.12 21.42
N VAL A 213 18.67 19.72 20.65
CA VAL A 213 19.98 20.35 20.60
C VAL A 213 20.09 21.09 19.27
N GLU A 214 20.34 22.40 19.34
CA GLU A 214 20.52 23.24 18.16
C GLU A 214 22.00 23.58 17.99
N ILE A 215 22.57 23.27 16.83
CA ILE A 215 23.95 23.62 16.48
C ILE A 215 23.89 24.69 15.39
N PRO A 216 24.26 25.96 15.66
CA PRO A 216 24.23 26.99 14.64
C PRO A 216 25.19 26.67 13.49
N LEU A 217 24.70 26.73 12.26
CA LEU A 217 25.51 26.57 11.06
C LEU A 217 25.99 27.95 10.60
N LEU A 218 27.24 28.02 10.12
CA LEU A 218 27.81 29.25 9.62
C LEU A 218 27.68 29.23 8.11
N ALA A 219 26.90 30.16 7.56
CA ALA A 219 26.72 30.28 6.12
C ALA A 219 28.06 30.68 5.47
N THR A 220 28.77 29.70 4.93
CA THR A 220 29.95 29.93 4.12
C THR A 220 29.53 30.02 2.66
N LEU A 221 30.04 31.02 1.94
CA LEU A 221 29.71 31.19 0.54
C LEU A 221 30.30 30.03 -0.28
N GLN A 222 29.43 29.11 -0.69
CA GLN A 222 29.61 27.94 -1.57
C GLN A 222 30.34 26.72 -0.98
N LEU A 223 29.57 25.79 -0.42
CA LEU A 223 29.95 24.37 -0.39
C LEU A 223 29.91 23.79 -1.80
N ALA A 224 31.06 23.34 -2.33
CA ALA A 224 31.16 22.61 -3.60
C ALA A 224 30.72 21.14 -3.47
N ASP A 225 30.91 20.55 -2.28
CA ASP A 225 30.54 19.17 -1.91
C ASP A 225 29.96 19.14 -0.48
N PRO A 226 29.12 18.15 -0.12
CA PRO A 226 28.63 17.97 1.25
C PRO A 226 29.77 17.83 2.27
N LYS A 227 29.66 18.51 3.42
CA LYS A 227 30.65 18.42 4.53
C LYS A 227 30.03 17.84 5.79
N THR A 228 30.83 17.21 6.65
CA THR A 228 30.35 16.50 7.84
C THR A 228 31.07 16.94 9.12
N PHE A 229 30.34 17.03 10.23
CA PHE A 229 30.88 17.14 11.60
C PHE A 229 30.14 16.17 12.53
N THR A 230 30.64 15.96 13.75
CA THR A 230 30.08 14.97 14.69
C THR A 230 29.57 15.65 15.95
N VAL A 231 28.45 15.18 16.52
CA VAL A 231 27.98 15.56 17.85
C VAL A 231 28.11 14.36 18.79
N VAL A 232 28.73 14.57 19.95
CA VAL A 232 29.05 13.52 20.94
C VAL A 232 28.39 13.85 22.27
N LEU A 233 27.71 12.87 22.86
CA LEU A 233 27.15 12.94 24.20
C LEU A 233 28.15 12.47 25.25
N SER A 234 28.16 13.10 26.42
CA SER A 234 29.08 12.80 27.53
C SER A 234 28.48 13.17 28.88
N LYS A 235 29.16 12.80 29.97
CA LYS A 235 28.85 13.22 31.36
C LYS A 235 27.36 13.11 31.73
N VAL A 236 26.81 11.90 31.61
CA VAL A 236 25.43 11.61 32.03
C VAL A 236 25.33 11.61 33.57
N THR A 237 24.30 12.24 34.13
CA THR A 237 24.00 12.23 35.58
C THR A 237 22.58 11.74 35.86
N GLY A 238 22.21 11.55 37.14
CA GLY A 238 20.88 11.07 37.54
C GLY A 238 20.68 9.57 37.35
N PHE A 239 21.75 8.77 37.48
CA PHE A 239 21.72 7.32 37.25
C PHE A 239 21.29 6.92 35.82
N ALA A 240 21.52 7.79 34.84
CA ALA A 240 21.35 7.45 33.44
C ALA A 240 22.67 7.00 32.80
N VAL A 241 22.58 6.26 31.71
CA VAL A 241 23.72 5.81 30.88
C VAL A 241 23.60 6.35 29.46
N LEU A 242 24.69 6.36 28.70
CA LEU A 242 24.61 6.62 27.27
C LEU A 242 24.00 5.40 26.55
N GLY A 243 23.02 5.64 25.68
CA GLY A 243 22.43 4.60 24.84
C GLY A 243 23.33 4.23 23.65
N THR A 244 22.81 3.41 22.74
CA THR A 244 23.58 2.85 21.62
C THR A 244 24.05 3.92 20.64
N THR A 245 23.30 5.01 20.50
CA THR A 245 23.65 6.18 19.67
C THR A 245 24.16 7.34 20.51
N ALA A 246 25.35 7.18 21.10
CA ALA A 246 26.01 8.22 21.91
C ALA A 246 26.69 9.33 21.07
N GLN A 247 26.79 9.13 19.75
CA GLN A 247 27.30 10.12 18.80
C GLN A 247 26.53 10.04 17.49
N THR A 248 26.48 11.14 16.74
CA THR A 248 25.88 11.21 15.41
C THR A 248 26.72 12.06 14.47
N SER A 249 26.78 11.70 13.19
CA SER A 249 27.35 12.57 12.16
C SER A 249 26.27 13.47 11.56
N VAL A 250 26.60 14.75 11.38
CA VAL A 250 25.75 15.74 10.72
C VAL A 250 26.39 16.14 9.39
N THR A 251 25.72 15.84 8.29
CA THR A 251 26.09 16.23 6.93
C THR A 251 25.41 17.56 6.59
N ILE A 252 26.20 18.60 6.37
CA ILE A 252 25.76 19.91 5.92
C ILE A 252 25.69 19.91 4.39
N ILE A 253 24.50 20.16 3.86
CA ILE A 253 24.20 20.34 2.43
C ILE A 253 23.68 21.76 2.18
N ASN A 254 23.74 22.26 0.95
CA ASN A 254 23.13 23.57 0.61
C ASN A 254 21.62 23.45 0.35
N ALA A 255 20.84 24.48 0.69
CA ALA A 255 19.42 24.57 0.32
C ALA A 255 19.36 25.54 -0.82
N PRO A 256 18.45 25.30 -1.75
CA PRO A 256 17.84 26.40 -2.46
C PRO A 256 17.02 27.25 -1.46
N GLY A 257 17.56 28.32 -0.85
CA GLY A 257 16.66 29.30 -0.19
C GLY A 257 17.14 30.35 0.83
N SER A 258 18.18 30.18 1.65
CA SER A 258 18.36 31.04 2.85
C SER A 258 19.02 32.40 2.67
N GLY A 259 19.66 32.66 1.53
CA GLY A 259 20.41 33.90 1.30
C GLY A 259 19.69 34.92 0.42
N ALA A 260 20.41 35.98 0.06
CA ALA A 260 20.07 36.80 -1.09
C ALA A 260 20.17 36.01 -2.42
N GLY A 261 20.73 34.81 -2.40
CA GLY A 261 20.90 33.93 -3.54
C GLY A 261 22.06 34.34 -4.44
N SER A 262 22.23 33.57 -5.50
CA SER A 262 23.19 33.81 -6.56
C SER A 262 22.44 34.00 -7.87
N LEU A 263 22.81 35.03 -8.61
CA LEU A 263 22.19 35.40 -9.88
C LEU A 263 23.09 34.91 -11.02
N GLN A 264 22.53 34.09 -11.91
CA GLN A 264 23.25 33.51 -13.04
C GLN A 264 22.33 33.31 -14.24
N PHE A 265 22.91 33.17 -15.42
CA PHE A 265 22.14 32.74 -16.58
C PHE A 265 21.61 31.32 -16.40
N THR A 266 20.41 31.05 -16.93
CA THR A 266 19.80 29.72 -16.89
C THR A 266 20.63 28.68 -17.64
N THR A 267 21.31 29.11 -18.70
CA THR A 267 22.21 28.29 -19.53
C THR A 267 23.51 29.06 -19.80
N GLY A 268 24.59 28.36 -20.14
CA GLY A 268 25.86 29.00 -20.55
C GLY A 268 25.85 29.49 -22.01
N GLU A 269 24.88 29.03 -22.79
CA GLU A 269 24.71 29.37 -24.20
C GLU A 269 23.22 29.62 -24.49
N PHE A 270 22.95 30.71 -25.20
CA PHE A 270 21.66 31.07 -25.76
C PHE A 270 21.77 31.10 -27.27
N THR A 271 20.65 30.97 -27.96
CA THR A 271 20.62 30.87 -29.41
C THR A 271 19.43 31.67 -29.94
N ALA A 272 19.66 32.50 -30.94
CA ALA A 272 18.64 33.27 -31.63
C ALA A 272 18.95 33.34 -33.13
N LYS A 273 17.91 33.54 -33.93
CA LYS A 273 18.00 33.73 -35.37
C LYS A 273 17.94 35.22 -35.67
N GLU A 274 18.58 35.66 -36.73
CA GLU A 274 18.47 37.07 -37.16
C GLU A 274 17.03 37.49 -37.44
N SER A 275 16.22 36.56 -37.95
CA SER A 275 14.79 36.74 -38.22
C SER A 275 13.93 36.79 -36.96
N ASP A 276 14.44 36.40 -35.78
CA ASP A 276 13.67 36.45 -34.54
C ASP A 276 13.44 37.90 -34.07
N GLY A 277 14.27 38.85 -34.52
CA GLY A 277 14.22 40.27 -34.16
C GLY A 277 14.55 40.58 -32.69
N LEU A 278 14.28 39.67 -31.75
CA LEU A 278 14.63 39.76 -30.33
C LEU A 278 15.07 38.39 -29.79
N ALA A 279 16.26 38.31 -29.21
CA ALA A 279 16.70 37.18 -28.40
C ALA A 279 16.32 37.37 -26.93
N THR A 280 15.55 36.45 -26.36
CA THR A 280 15.16 36.51 -24.94
C THR A 280 16.19 35.80 -24.07
N ILE A 281 16.87 36.55 -23.22
CA ILE A 281 17.89 36.05 -22.30
C ILE A 281 17.29 35.88 -20.91
N SER A 282 17.44 34.70 -20.33
CA SER A 282 16.88 34.37 -19.00
C SER A 282 17.96 34.27 -17.92
N VAL A 283 17.68 34.91 -16.79
CA VAL A 283 18.54 34.93 -15.60
C VAL A 283 17.74 34.35 -14.44
N GLU A 284 18.32 33.38 -13.76
CA GLU A 284 17.74 32.71 -12.61
C GLU A 284 18.41 33.17 -11.31
N ARG A 285 17.65 33.00 -10.22
CA ARG A 285 18.10 33.24 -8.86
C ARG A 285 18.10 31.92 -8.10
N ILE A 286 19.28 31.42 -7.75
CA ILE A 286 19.46 30.13 -7.10
C ILE A 286 20.06 30.29 -5.71
N GLY A 287 19.86 29.33 -4.81
CA GLY A 287 20.49 29.34 -3.48
C GLY A 287 19.99 30.43 -2.51
N GLY A 288 18.95 31.20 -2.87
CA GLY A 288 18.28 32.12 -1.93
C GLY A 288 17.35 33.16 -2.55
N ASN A 289 16.23 33.46 -1.89
CA ASN A 289 15.24 34.43 -2.37
C ASN A 289 14.86 35.52 -1.34
N LYS A 290 15.50 35.57 -0.17
CA LYS A 290 15.01 36.33 0.99
C LYS A 290 15.07 37.86 0.84
N ASN A 291 16.14 38.39 0.24
CA ASN A 291 16.33 39.84 0.07
C ASN A 291 15.77 40.33 -1.28
N ALA A 292 15.43 41.61 -1.39
CA ALA A 292 15.31 42.23 -2.70
C ALA A 292 16.72 42.39 -3.30
N VAL A 293 16.93 41.90 -4.52
CA VAL A 293 18.25 41.87 -5.17
C VAL A 293 18.12 42.34 -6.62
N SER A 294 19.22 42.85 -7.17
CA SER A 294 19.30 43.17 -8.59
C SER A 294 20.64 42.74 -9.16
N VAL A 295 20.70 42.52 -10.47
CA VAL A 295 21.96 42.36 -11.20
C VAL A 295 21.92 43.21 -12.45
N SER A 296 23.04 43.85 -12.77
CA SER A 296 23.20 44.56 -14.04
C SER A 296 23.65 43.57 -15.11
N TYR A 297 23.17 43.74 -16.34
CA TYR A 297 23.61 42.96 -17.49
C TYR A 297 24.17 43.88 -18.57
N THR A 298 25.15 43.39 -19.31
CA THR A 298 25.71 44.06 -20.49
C THR A 298 26.02 43.04 -21.57
N THR A 299 25.72 43.35 -22.82
CA THR A 299 26.21 42.62 -24.00
C THR A 299 27.58 43.15 -24.42
N ARG A 300 28.44 42.28 -24.95
CA ARG A 300 29.72 42.64 -25.57
C ARG A 300 29.94 41.85 -26.84
N ASP A 301 30.54 42.51 -27.82
CA ASP A 301 30.85 41.92 -29.12
C ASP A 301 31.71 40.67 -28.97
N GLY A 302 31.43 39.68 -29.80
CA GLY A 302 32.27 38.50 -30.02
C GLY A 302 32.68 38.47 -31.49
N THR A 303 32.19 37.49 -32.24
CA THR A 303 32.19 37.58 -33.71
C THR A 303 31.02 38.43 -34.22
N ALA A 304 29.89 38.44 -33.49
CA ALA A 304 28.80 39.39 -33.72
C ALA A 304 29.15 40.75 -33.11
N ILE A 305 28.95 41.81 -33.89
CA ILE A 305 29.31 43.22 -33.68
C ILE A 305 28.06 44.09 -33.47
N ALA A 306 28.06 44.86 -32.38
CA ALA A 306 26.95 45.76 -32.07
C ALA A 306 26.74 46.84 -33.16
N GLY A 307 25.50 46.97 -33.62
CA GLY A 307 25.09 47.88 -34.69
C GLY A 307 25.14 47.27 -36.10
N GLN A 308 25.71 46.06 -36.24
CA GLN A 308 25.63 45.25 -37.45
C GLN A 308 24.67 44.08 -37.22
N ASP A 309 24.95 43.23 -36.22
CA ASP A 309 24.24 41.94 -36.05
C ASP A 309 23.28 41.97 -34.84
N TYR A 310 23.52 42.88 -33.89
CA TYR A 310 22.64 43.09 -32.74
C TYR A 310 22.74 44.52 -32.19
N THR A 311 21.77 44.94 -31.37
CA THR A 311 21.86 46.22 -30.67
C THR A 311 22.45 46.03 -29.28
N LEU A 312 23.48 46.83 -28.94
CA LEU A 312 24.10 46.78 -27.61
C LEU A 312 23.08 47.06 -26.50
N MET A 313 22.98 46.11 -25.56
CA MET A 313 22.05 46.18 -24.44
C MET A 313 22.78 46.25 -23.10
N GLN A 314 22.33 47.17 -22.26
CA GLN A 314 22.70 47.25 -20.86
C GLN A 314 21.49 47.64 -20.01
N GLY A 315 21.35 47.03 -18.83
CA GLY A 315 20.23 47.29 -17.94
C GLY A 315 20.38 46.56 -16.62
N SER A 316 19.31 46.52 -15.82
CA SER A 316 19.27 45.73 -14.58
C SER A 316 18.00 44.90 -14.48
N LEU A 317 18.13 43.70 -13.93
CA LEU A 317 17.02 42.85 -13.53
C LEU A 317 16.86 42.93 -12.02
N ASN A 318 15.61 43.02 -11.57
CA ASN A 318 15.27 43.21 -10.15
C ASN A 318 14.35 42.09 -9.67
N TRP A 319 14.67 41.52 -8.52
CA TRP A 319 13.82 40.59 -7.78
C TRP A 319 13.41 41.24 -6.47
N VAL A 320 12.13 41.16 -6.15
CA VAL A 320 11.64 41.55 -4.83
C VAL A 320 11.98 40.46 -3.79
N ALA A 321 11.88 40.80 -2.51
CA ALA A 321 12.04 39.81 -1.44
C ALA A 321 11.01 38.67 -1.58
N GLY A 322 11.46 37.42 -1.50
CA GLY A 322 10.66 36.21 -1.73
C GLY A 322 10.56 35.75 -3.18
N ASP A 323 10.95 36.59 -4.15
CA ASP A 323 10.87 36.25 -5.57
C ASP A 323 12.06 35.39 -6.02
N ALA A 324 11.75 34.16 -6.44
CA ALA A 324 12.67 33.18 -6.99
C ALA A 324 12.44 32.89 -8.48
N GLN A 325 11.46 33.57 -9.12
CA GLN A 325 11.14 33.31 -10.52
C GLN A 325 12.22 33.90 -11.45
N PRO A 326 12.61 33.19 -12.52
CA PRO A 326 13.53 33.74 -13.52
C PRO A 326 13.03 35.08 -14.09
N LYS A 327 13.96 35.98 -14.41
CA LYS A 327 13.68 37.26 -15.07
C LYS A 327 14.38 37.27 -16.42
N THR A 328 13.78 37.94 -17.39
CA THR A 328 14.30 37.99 -18.74
C THR A 328 14.57 39.42 -19.21
N PHE A 329 15.52 39.58 -20.13
CA PHE A 329 15.68 40.77 -20.95
C PHE A 329 15.81 40.37 -22.41
N ALA A 330 15.49 41.30 -23.32
CA ALA A 330 15.57 41.06 -24.75
C ALA A 330 16.79 41.77 -25.35
N VAL A 331 17.54 41.07 -26.19
CA VAL A 331 18.59 41.63 -27.04
C VAL A 331 18.04 41.72 -28.46
N PRO A 332 17.83 42.93 -29.02
CA PRO A 332 17.40 43.07 -30.40
C PRO A 332 18.47 42.56 -31.35
N ILE A 333 18.05 41.67 -32.24
CA ILE A 333 18.89 41.10 -33.29
C ILE A 333 18.59 41.87 -34.57
N LEU A 334 19.65 42.28 -35.26
CA LEU A 334 19.57 43.00 -36.51
C LEU A 334 19.70 41.96 -37.63
N SER A 335 18.81 42.01 -38.61
CA SER A 335 18.82 41.11 -39.75
C SER A 335 19.15 41.90 -41.00
N ASP A 336 19.95 41.30 -41.88
CA ASP A 336 20.22 41.85 -43.19
C ASP A 336 20.14 40.78 -44.30
N GLU A 337 20.76 41.07 -45.45
CA GLU A 337 20.71 40.23 -46.66
C GLU A 337 22.03 39.49 -46.94
N GLU A 338 23.03 39.59 -46.07
CA GLU A 338 24.31 38.90 -46.23
C GLU A 338 24.26 37.51 -45.62
N VAL A 339 24.94 36.54 -46.23
CA VAL A 339 24.99 35.17 -45.71
C VAL A 339 26.21 35.05 -44.81
N GLU A 340 25.96 34.76 -43.55
CA GLU A 340 26.96 34.82 -42.49
C GLU A 340 27.10 33.47 -41.78
N SER A 341 28.30 33.20 -41.26
CA SER A 341 28.50 32.04 -40.38
C SER A 341 27.85 32.29 -39.03
N VAL A 342 27.50 31.25 -38.25
CA VAL A 342 26.98 31.44 -36.88
C VAL A 342 27.91 32.34 -36.07
N GLU A 343 27.37 33.46 -35.63
CA GLU A 343 28.11 34.47 -34.90
C GLU A 343 27.79 34.43 -33.42
N THR A 344 28.67 35.00 -32.60
CA THR A 344 28.56 34.93 -31.14
C THR A 344 28.81 36.29 -30.52
N LEU A 345 28.04 36.61 -29.48
CA LEU A 345 28.34 37.73 -28.57
C LEU A 345 28.33 37.24 -27.11
N SER A 346 29.04 37.97 -26.25
CA SER A 346 29.13 37.66 -24.82
C SER A 346 28.09 38.42 -24.01
N LEU A 347 27.41 37.71 -23.12
CA LEU A 347 26.48 38.22 -22.12
C LEU A 347 27.17 38.21 -20.76
N ASN A 348 27.16 39.34 -20.06
CA ASN A 348 27.85 39.48 -18.78
C ASN A 348 26.91 40.04 -17.70
N LEU A 349 26.84 39.34 -16.56
CA LEU A 349 26.19 39.82 -15.35
C LEU A 349 27.21 40.47 -14.42
N ASN A 350 26.91 41.66 -13.93
CA ASN A 350 27.78 42.39 -13.02
C ASN A 350 27.00 43.16 -11.94
N ASN A 351 27.73 43.61 -10.92
CA ASN A 351 27.23 44.46 -9.84
C ASN A 351 25.96 43.93 -9.16
N PRO A 352 25.92 42.67 -8.66
CA PRO A 352 24.76 42.21 -7.90
C PRO A 352 24.59 43.06 -6.62
N THR A 353 23.35 43.39 -6.28
CA THR A 353 23.00 44.19 -5.09
C THR A 353 22.15 43.39 -4.10
N GLY A 354 21.87 43.96 -2.92
CA GLY A 354 21.01 43.31 -1.91
C GLY A 354 21.65 42.09 -1.23
N GLY A 355 22.98 41.93 -1.35
CA GLY A 355 23.76 40.83 -0.78
C GLY A 355 23.81 39.58 -1.65
N ALA A 356 23.26 39.60 -2.88
CA ALA A 356 23.39 38.49 -3.82
C ALA A 356 24.81 38.39 -4.38
N ASN A 357 25.21 37.18 -4.76
CA ASN A 357 26.45 36.94 -5.51
C ASN A 357 26.15 36.61 -6.97
N LEU A 358 27.18 36.57 -7.80
CA LEU A 358 27.08 36.01 -9.14
C LEU A 358 27.30 34.49 -9.08
N GLY A 359 26.48 33.72 -9.79
CA GLY A 359 26.61 32.27 -9.84
C GLY A 359 27.69 31.81 -10.82
N ALA A 360 27.81 30.49 -10.99
CA ALA A 360 28.83 29.90 -11.85
C ALA A 360 28.68 30.34 -13.32
N ARG A 361 27.46 30.71 -13.74
CA ARG A 361 27.13 31.22 -15.09
C ARG A 361 26.92 32.74 -15.07
N ALA A 362 27.91 33.49 -14.62
CA ALA A 362 27.91 34.96 -14.69
C ALA A 362 28.21 35.48 -16.12
N LEU A 363 28.83 34.64 -16.94
CA LEU A 363 29.07 34.83 -18.36
C LEU A 363 28.30 33.78 -19.15
N ALA A 364 27.69 34.18 -20.25
CA ALA A 364 27.08 33.29 -21.23
C ALA A 364 27.34 33.81 -22.65
N THR A 365 27.19 32.94 -23.64
CA THR A 365 27.31 33.30 -25.06
C THR A 365 25.94 33.30 -25.70
N LEU A 366 25.58 34.33 -26.46
CA LEU A 366 24.44 34.28 -27.38
C LEU A 366 24.97 34.00 -28.78
N ARG A 367 24.50 32.92 -29.39
CA ARG A 367 24.74 32.56 -30.78
C ARG A 367 23.65 33.16 -31.65
N ILE A 368 24.04 34.04 -32.55
CA ILE A 368 23.19 34.59 -33.60
C ILE A 368 23.39 33.75 -34.83
N ILE A 369 22.28 33.44 -35.47
CA ILE A 369 22.26 32.54 -36.58
C ILE A 369 21.61 33.26 -37.74
N ASP A 370 22.38 33.35 -38.82
CA ASP A 370 21.91 33.90 -40.08
C ASP A 370 20.55 33.30 -40.47
N SER A 371 19.68 34.15 -41.00
CA SER A 371 18.38 33.73 -41.51
C SER A 371 18.41 33.30 -42.98
N LEU A 372 19.54 33.48 -43.67
CA LEU A 372 19.72 33.24 -45.10
C LEU A 372 20.59 32.01 -45.45
N GLY A 373 21.29 31.37 -44.52
CA GLY A 373 21.90 30.05 -44.75
C GLY A 373 22.25 29.28 -43.47
N THR A 374 21.73 28.05 -43.30
CA THR A 374 21.78 27.37 -41.99
C THR A 374 21.72 25.81 -42.01
N PRO A 375 22.06 25.07 -40.90
CA PRO A 375 21.62 25.30 -39.54
C PRO A 375 22.60 26.22 -38.81
N THR A 376 22.06 27.22 -38.16
CA THR A 376 21.05 26.93 -37.14
C THR A 376 19.65 27.59 -37.33
N THR A 377 19.15 27.65 -38.54
CA THR A 377 17.75 27.81 -38.93
C THR A 377 17.45 26.66 -39.93
N PRO A 378 16.20 26.41 -40.29
CA PRO A 378 15.77 25.09 -40.73
C PRO A 378 16.34 24.77 -42.12
N MET A 379 17.15 23.70 -42.21
CA MET A 379 17.26 22.95 -43.46
C MET A 379 15.88 22.33 -43.74
N THR A 380 14.96 23.11 -44.30
CA THR A 380 13.88 22.54 -45.14
C THR A 380 14.36 22.37 -46.57
N ASP A 381 15.55 22.90 -46.92
CA ASP A 381 16.16 22.76 -48.24
C ASP A 381 17.50 22.00 -48.21
N LEU A 382 17.65 20.98 -47.36
CA LEU A 382 18.69 19.97 -47.51
C LEU A 382 18.13 18.58 -47.21
N PRO A 383 18.74 17.49 -47.72
CA PRO A 383 18.09 16.20 -47.67
C PRO A 383 18.04 15.52 -46.30
N GLY A 384 18.75 16.03 -45.30
CA GLY A 384 18.63 15.58 -43.90
C GLY A 384 19.67 14.56 -43.47
N VAL A 385 20.16 14.72 -42.25
CA VAL A 385 21.07 13.81 -41.55
C VAL A 385 20.26 12.88 -40.65
N VAL A 386 20.44 11.57 -40.80
CA VAL A 386 19.67 10.56 -40.06
C VAL A 386 20.54 9.86 -39.01
N GLN A 387 20.09 9.80 -37.75
CA GLN A 387 20.81 9.14 -36.64
C GLN A 387 19.88 8.73 -35.49
N PHE A 388 20.35 7.86 -34.59
CA PHE A 388 19.66 7.56 -33.33
C PHE A 388 19.64 8.77 -32.39
N GLU A 389 18.56 8.90 -31.60
CA GLU A 389 18.42 9.95 -30.58
C GLU A 389 19.41 9.77 -29.42
N ALA A 390 19.57 8.55 -28.92
CA ALA A 390 20.55 8.18 -27.90
C ALA A 390 21.59 7.18 -28.44
N ASP A 391 22.76 7.17 -27.82
CA ASP A 391 23.88 6.26 -28.10
C ASP A 391 23.79 4.93 -27.31
N ASN A 392 22.96 4.91 -26.27
CA ASN A 392 22.66 3.73 -25.47
C ASN A 392 21.19 3.71 -24.99
N TYR A 393 20.63 2.52 -24.87
CA TYR A 393 19.31 2.26 -24.31
C TYR A 393 19.40 1.10 -23.31
N GLN A 394 18.57 1.13 -22.27
CA GLN A 394 18.42 0.05 -21.28
C GLN A 394 16.96 -0.40 -21.23
N VAL A 395 16.75 -1.70 -21.08
CA VAL A 395 15.42 -2.32 -21.02
C VAL A 395 15.49 -3.63 -20.24
N ALA A 396 14.46 -3.94 -19.45
CA ALA A 396 14.32 -5.26 -18.84
C ALA A 396 13.97 -6.32 -19.89
N GLU A 397 14.42 -7.57 -19.74
CA GLU A 397 14.14 -8.61 -20.74
C GLU A 397 12.65 -8.93 -20.89
N ASN A 398 11.88 -8.86 -19.80
CA ASN A 398 10.43 -9.03 -19.82
C ASN A 398 9.61 -7.87 -20.44
N ALA A 399 10.25 -6.77 -20.87
CA ALA A 399 9.52 -5.63 -21.45
C ALA A 399 8.82 -5.97 -22.79
N GLY A 400 9.16 -7.13 -23.37
CA GLY A 400 8.61 -7.68 -24.61
C GLY A 400 9.06 -6.93 -25.88
N ASN A 401 9.32 -5.63 -25.79
CA ASN A 401 9.90 -4.84 -26.87
C ASN A 401 10.66 -3.61 -26.35
N ILE A 402 11.63 -3.16 -27.15
CA ILE A 402 12.25 -1.85 -27.00
C ILE A 402 11.94 -0.98 -28.23
N THR A 403 11.71 0.30 -27.98
CA THR A 403 11.50 1.31 -29.03
C THR A 403 12.69 2.25 -29.10
N LEU A 404 13.34 2.31 -30.26
CA LEU A 404 14.48 3.17 -30.53
C LEU A 404 14.04 4.33 -31.41
N THR A 405 14.35 5.56 -31.01
CA THR A 405 14.01 6.75 -31.80
C THR A 405 15.13 7.09 -32.77
N VAL A 406 14.75 7.32 -34.04
CA VAL A 406 15.63 7.78 -35.11
C VAL A 406 15.17 9.16 -35.57
N THR A 407 16.09 10.10 -35.56
CA THR A 407 15.84 11.50 -35.89
C THR A 407 16.41 11.84 -37.27
N ARG A 408 15.64 12.60 -38.05
CA ARG A 408 16.09 13.26 -39.27
C ARG A 408 16.32 14.73 -38.93
N THR A 409 17.57 15.08 -38.71
CA THR A 409 17.98 16.44 -38.35
C THR A 409 18.61 17.12 -39.55
N GLN A 410 18.82 18.44 -39.52
CA GLN A 410 19.59 19.12 -40.57
C GLN A 410 19.03 18.85 -41.99
N GLY A 411 17.71 18.83 -42.21
CA GLY A 411 17.13 18.63 -43.55
C GLY A 411 15.84 17.85 -43.61
N SER A 412 14.84 18.36 -44.32
CA SER A 412 13.60 17.63 -44.66
C SER A 412 13.34 17.49 -46.16
N ARG A 413 14.25 17.96 -47.04
CA ARG A 413 14.03 17.98 -48.49
C ARG A 413 14.18 16.61 -49.13
N GLY A 414 13.27 16.28 -50.03
CA GLY A 414 13.27 15.02 -50.76
C GLY A 414 12.90 13.84 -49.88
N VAL A 415 12.52 12.76 -50.56
CA VAL A 415 12.23 11.49 -49.90
C VAL A 415 13.53 10.86 -49.43
N VAL A 416 13.62 10.52 -48.15
CA VAL A 416 14.77 9.84 -47.54
C VAL A 416 14.36 8.45 -47.12
N THR A 417 15.20 7.48 -47.45
CA THR A 417 15.10 6.12 -46.93
C THR A 417 16.42 5.72 -46.28
N VAL A 418 16.38 5.15 -45.09
CA VAL A 418 17.56 4.56 -44.44
C VAL A 418 17.25 3.13 -44.05
N HIS A 419 18.20 2.23 -44.27
CA HIS A 419 18.09 0.84 -43.84
C HIS A 419 18.61 0.71 -42.40
N TYR A 420 17.87 0.07 -41.52
CA TYR A 420 18.35 -0.32 -40.21
C TYR A 420 18.48 -1.83 -40.10
N SER A 421 19.44 -2.28 -39.30
CA SER A 421 19.59 -3.69 -38.95
C SER A 421 20.16 -3.86 -37.53
N THR A 422 19.70 -4.91 -36.86
CA THR A 422 20.26 -5.37 -35.59
C THR A 422 21.50 -6.25 -35.82
N GLN A 423 22.46 -6.16 -34.90
CA GLN A 423 23.66 -6.98 -34.86
C GLN A 423 23.86 -7.52 -33.44
N GLU A 424 24.12 -8.82 -33.33
CA GLU A 424 24.48 -9.48 -32.08
C GLU A 424 25.78 -8.91 -31.47
N ASP A 425 25.85 -8.86 -30.14
CA ASP A 425 27.07 -8.63 -29.37
C ASP A 425 27.15 -9.66 -28.23
N THR A 426 26.85 -9.31 -26.98
CA THR A 426 26.69 -10.32 -25.92
C THR A 426 25.27 -10.90 -25.87
N ALA A 427 24.27 -10.18 -26.38
CA ALA A 427 22.95 -10.69 -26.74
C ALA A 427 22.96 -11.19 -28.19
N THR A 428 22.30 -12.32 -28.42
CA THR A 428 22.18 -13.01 -29.71
C THR A 428 20.72 -13.02 -30.18
N ASN A 429 20.41 -13.61 -31.33
CA ASN A 429 19.03 -13.80 -31.80
C ASN A 429 18.17 -14.71 -30.88
N ALA A 430 18.74 -15.27 -29.80
CA ALA A 430 17.98 -15.91 -28.74
C ALA A 430 17.37 -14.91 -27.74
N ASP A 431 17.91 -13.69 -27.65
CA ASP A 431 17.56 -12.67 -26.65
C ASP A 431 16.72 -11.53 -27.25
N PHE A 432 16.77 -11.36 -28.58
CA PHE A 432 15.97 -10.39 -29.31
C PHE A 432 15.62 -10.89 -30.71
N ILE A 433 14.53 -10.37 -31.27
CA ILE A 433 14.12 -10.64 -32.65
C ILE A 433 15.00 -9.81 -33.59
N GLY A 434 15.90 -10.48 -34.31
CA GLY A 434 16.69 -9.87 -35.37
C GLY A 434 15.80 -9.12 -36.36
N THR A 435 15.86 -7.79 -36.35
CA THR A 435 14.97 -6.91 -37.11
C THR A 435 15.79 -6.06 -38.07
N ALA A 436 15.37 -6.04 -39.33
CA ALA A 436 15.90 -5.13 -40.33
C ALA A 436 14.74 -4.56 -41.15
N GLY A 437 14.90 -3.33 -41.61
CA GLY A 437 13.85 -2.64 -42.35
C GLY A 437 14.30 -1.28 -42.83
N ASP A 438 13.40 -0.59 -43.50
CA ASP A 438 13.66 0.74 -44.02
C ASP A 438 12.79 1.76 -43.30
N LEU A 439 13.39 2.82 -42.77
CA LEU A 439 12.65 4.00 -42.35
C LEU A 439 12.58 4.97 -43.52
N ARG A 440 11.41 5.57 -43.75
CA ARG A 440 11.17 6.48 -44.86
C ARG A 440 10.53 7.77 -44.39
N TRP A 441 11.12 8.88 -44.80
CA TRP A 441 10.55 10.21 -44.65
C TRP A 441 10.15 10.74 -46.03
N LEU A 442 8.97 11.32 -46.13
CA LEU A 442 8.54 12.04 -47.32
C LEU A 442 9.24 13.40 -47.42
N ASP A 443 9.11 14.04 -48.58
CA ASP A 443 9.58 15.41 -48.78
C ASP A 443 8.86 16.36 -47.81
N GLY A 444 9.62 17.21 -47.12
CA GLY A 444 9.13 18.09 -46.06
C GLY A 444 8.98 17.43 -44.68
N GLU A 445 9.13 16.11 -44.56
CA GLU A 445 8.93 15.40 -43.29
C GLU A 445 10.22 15.34 -42.45
N ALA A 446 10.16 15.89 -41.23
CA ALA A 446 11.27 15.93 -40.26
C ALA A 446 10.95 15.22 -38.92
N SER A 447 9.75 14.68 -38.77
CA SER A 447 9.33 13.98 -37.56
C SER A 447 10.23 12.76 -37.28
N SER A 448 10.48 12.45 -36.02
CA SER A 448 11.21 11.23 -35.65
C SER A 448 10.43 9.98 -36.06
N GLN A 449 11.14 8.96 -36.52
CA GLN A 449 10.62 7.62 -36.76
C GLN A 449 11.11 6.69 -35.65
N THR A 450 10.38 5.60 -35.40
CA THR A 450 10.72 4.66 -34.33
C THR A 450 10.95 3.26 -34.88
N ILE A 451 11.98 2.58 -34.36
CA ILE A 451 12.23 1.16 -34.60
C ILE A 451 11.78 0.39 -33.37
N LYS A 452 10.85 -0.55 -33.55
CA LYS A 452 10.41 -1.47 -32.49
C LYS A 452 11.10 -2.81 -32.68
N ILE A 453 11.79 -3.28 -31.64
CA ILE A 453 12.51 -4.55 -31.64
C ILE A 453 11.90 -5.42 -30.55
N GLY A 454 11.45 -6.62 -30.91
CA GLY A 454 10.95 -7.59 -29.93
C GLY A 454 12.10 -8.17 -29.13
N LEU A 455 11.88 -8.34 -27.83
CA LEU A 455 12.80 -9.01 -26.91
C LEU A 455 12.25 -10.40 -26.62
N PHE A 456 13.15 -11.36 -26.42
CA PHE A 456 12.78 -12.67 -25.92
C PHE A 456 13.06 -12.69 -24.42
N ASP A 457 11.97 -12.71 -23.67
CA ASP A 457 11.99 -13.01 -22.25
C ASP A 457 12.36 -14.48 -22.06
N ASN A 458 13.22 -14.76 -21.09
CA ASN A 458 13.73 -16.08 -20.85
C ASN A 458 13.60 -16.46 -19.37
N ALA A 459 14.31 -17.51 -18.98
CA ALA A 459 14.10 -18.25 -17.74
C ALA A 459 15.38 -18.36 -16.90
N SER A 460 16.44 -17.72 -17.37
CA SER A 460 17.80 -17.96 -16.94
C SER A 460 18.33 -16.67 -16.35
N ILE A 461 18.85 -16.74 -15.13
CA ILE A 461 19.58 -15.60 -14.56
C ILE A 461 20.81 -15.34 -15.42
N ASP A 462 20.75 -14.25 -16.16
CA ASP A 462 21.79 -13.81 -17.06
C ASP A 462 22.48 -12.54 -16.50
N SER A 463 23.75 -12.35 -16.86
CA SER A 463 24.37 -11.03 -16.68
C SER A 463 23.81 -10.07 -17.73
N THR A 464 23.75 -8.77 -17.49
CA THR A 464 23.32 -7.76 -18.49
C THR A 464 23.94 -8.02 -19.88
N ARG A 465 23.08 -8.30 -20.87
CA ARG A 465 23.46 -8.62 -22.26
C ARG A 465 23.26 -7.41 -23.16
N LYS A 466 23.94 -7.35 -24.30
CA LYS A 466 23.95 -6.19 -25.19
C LYS A 466 23.84 -6.58 -26.66
N PHE A 467 23.09 -5.83 -27.44
CA PHE A 467 23.12 -5.91 -28.91
C PHE A 467 23.24 -4.51 -29.51
N ILE A 468 23.61 -4.45 -30.79
CA ILE A 468 23.88 -3.19 -31.50
C ILE A 468 22.82 -3.01 -32.58
N VAL A 469 22.33 -1.78 -32.76
CA VAL A 469 21.47 -1.43 -33.91
C VAL A 469 22.20 -0.41 -34.77
N LYS A 470 22.21 -0.63 -36.09
CA LYS A 470 22.96 0.19 -37.06
C LYS A 470 22.04 0.76 -38.12
N LEU A 471 22.33 1.98 -38.54
CA LEU A 471 21.78 2.61 -39.74
C LEU A 471 22.79 2.46 -40.88
N THR A 472 22.30 2.09 -42.07
CA THR A 472 23.08 1.85 -43.28
C THR A 472 22.28 2.26 -44.52
N ASN A 473 22.91 2.26 -45.69
CA ASN A 473 22.25 2.47 -46.99
C ASN A 473 21.30 3.67 -47.01
N LEU A 474 21.75 4.83 -46.51
CA LEU A 474 20.99 6.06 -46.63
C LEU A 474 20.86 6.44 -48.11
N VAL A 475 19.61 6.58 -48.58
CA VAL A 475 19.26 6.99 -49.94
C VAL A 475 18.42 8.26 -49.86
N GLY A 476 18.77 9.26 -50.67
CA GLY A 476 18.05 10.52 -50.72
C GLY A 476 18.34 11.47 -49.56
N GLY A 477 18.93 11.01 -48.46
CA GLY A 477 19.41 11.84 -47.34
C GLY A 477 20.81 12.42 -47.59
N ASP A 478 21.26 13.33 -46.74
CA ASP A 478 22.60 13.95 -46.82
C ASP A 478 23.70 12.97 -46.38
N LYS A 479 23.68 12.59 -45.10
CA LYS A 479 24.59 11.60 -44.51
C LYS A 479 23.99 10.95 -43.27
N LEU A 480 24.58 9.84 -42.80
CA LEU A 480 24.32 9.35 -41.45
C LEU A 480 25.03 10.25 -40.43
N GLY A 481 24.37 10.52 -39.30
CA GLY A 481 24.93 11.32 -38.21
C GLY A 481 25.93 10.53 -37.35
N ASP A 482 26.45 11.18 -36.32
CA ASP A 482 27.50 10.59 -35.46
C ASP A 482 26.98 9.37 -34.69
N ASN A 483 25.68 9.37 -34.35
CA ASN A 483 24.98 8.23 -33.76
C ASN A 483 24.37 7.31 -34.83
N ALA A 484 25.17 6.87 -35.81
CA ALA A 484 24.76 5.89 -36.83
C ALA A 484 24.60 4.46 -36.28
N LYS A 485 25.00 4.24 -35.02
CA LYS A 485 24.80 3.00 -34.28
C LYS A 485 24.45 3.32 -32.82
N THR A 486 23.68 2.45 -32.17
CA THR A 486 23.37 2.51 -30.74
C THR A 486 23.54 1.13 -30.10
N ILE A 487 23.80 1.10 -28.79
CA ILE A 487 23.85 -0.13 -27.98
C ILE A 487 22.57 -0.25 -27.16
N VAL A 488 21.93 -1.42 -27.19
CA VAL A 488 20.82 -1.75 -26.29
C VAL A 488 21.35 -2.73 -25.25
N SER A 489 21.18 -2.39 -23.96
CA SER A 489 21.48 -3.27 -22.83
C SER A 489 20.18 -3.88 -22.30
N ILE A 490 20.12 -5.20 -22.30
CA ILE A 490 19.03 -5.99 -21.75
C ILE A 490 19.40 -6.34 -20.31
N GLU A 491 18.62 -5.84 -19.35
CA GLU A 491 18.75 -6.12 -17.92
C GLU A 491 17.92 -7.36 -17.57
N ASP A 492 18.54 -8.28 -16.85
CA ASP A 492 17.93 -9.53 -16.38
C ASP A 492 16.92 -9.22 -15.27
N ASP A 493 15.71 -9.78 -15.38
CA ASP A 493 14.69 -9.72 -14.33
C ASP A 493 14.47 -11.05 -13.60
N ASP A 494 15.30 -12.06 -13.88
CA ASP A 494 15.19 -13.43 -13.34
C ASP A 494 15.84 -13.65 -11.96
N ALA A 495 16.56 -12.66 -11.41
CA ALA A 495 17.16 -12.74 -10.08
C ALA A 495 16.10 -12.82 -8.96
N THR A 496 16.06 -13.93 -8.21
CA THR A 496 15.02 -14.18 -7.17
C THR A 496 15.52 -13.89 -5.74
N SER A 497 14.75 -13.15 -4.95
CA SER A 497 14.95 -12.93 -3.51
C SER A 497 13.77 -13.45 -2.68
N LEU A 498 14.04 -14.13 -1.55
CA LEU A 498 13.02 -14.64 -0.62
C LEU A 498 13.18 -13.98 0.76
N HIS A 499 12.11 -13.39 1.28
CA HIS A 499 12.12 -12.68 2.56
C HIS A 499 10.73 -12.62 3.22
N PHE A 500 10.65 -12.32 4.52
CA PHE A 500 9.37 -12.12 5.21
C PHE A 500 8.67 -10.84 4.71
N SER A 501 7.34 -10.84 4.64
CA SER A 501 6.57 -9.64 4.28
C SER A 501 6.68 -8.49 5.29
N LYS A 502 6.97 -8.81 6.56
CA LYS A 502 7.07 -7.88 7.70
C LYS A 502 8.15 -8.34 8.67
N ALA A 503 8.76 -7.38 9.37
CA ALA A 503 9.74 -7.65 10.43
C ALA A 503 9.06 -8.13 11.72
N ASP A 504 7.84 -7.66 11.98
CA ASP A 504 7.07 -7.95 13.17
C ASP A 504 5.64 -8.37 12.81
N TYR A 505 5.19 -9.46 13.43
CA TYR A 505 3.83 -9.99 13.36
C TYR A 505 3.22 -9.94 14.76
N VAL A 506 1.95 -9.57 14.89
CA VAL A 506 1.27 -9.52 16.19
C VAL A 506 -0.05 -10.28 16.07
N VAL A 507 -0.28 -11.22 16.99
CA VAL A 507 -1.47 -12.05 17.05
C VAL A 507 -1.95 -12.19 18.48
N ASN A 508 -3.25 -12.41 18.66
CA ASN A 508 -3.81 -12.75 19.96
C ASN A 508 -3.69 -14.27 20.18
N GLU A 509 -3.41 -14.71 21.38
CA GLU A 509 -3.20 -16.14 21.67
C GLU A 509 -4.48 -16.98 21.49
N ASP A 510 -5.66 -16.37 21.61
CA ASP A 510 -6.97 -16.97 21.31
C ASP A 510 -7.19 -17.40 19.85
N ILE A 511 -6.25 -17.07 18.94
CA ILE A 511 -6.31 -17.57 17.57
C ILE A 511 -5.64 -18.94 17.49
N PRO A 512 -6.23 -19.91 16.78
CA PRO A 512 -5.68 -21.27 16.76
C PRO A 512 -4.30 -21.36 16.07
N LYS A 513 -3.98 -20.43 15.17
CA LYS A 513 -2.71 -20.39 14.41
C LYS A 513 -2.39 -18.96 13.95
N ALA A 514 -1.12 -18.57 14.02
CA ALA A 514 -0.58 -17.37 13.37
C ALA A 514 -0.16 -17.68 11.93
N THR A 515 -0.50 -16.82 10.97
CA THR A 515 -0.10 -16.96 9.55
C THR A 515 1.03 -15.99 9.23
N LEU A 516 2.13 -16.52 8.68
CA LEU A 516 3.34 -15.78 8.36
C LEU A 516 3.56 -15.83 6.85
N THR A 517 3.83 -14.67 6.26
CA THR A 517 3.91 -14.51 4.80
C THR A 517 5.36 -14.31 4.37
N VAL A 518 5.80 -15.09 3.38
CA VAL A 518 7.12 -15.01 2.74
C VAL A 518 6.91 -14.63 1.29
N VAL A 519 7.61 -13.58 0.88
CA VAL A 519 7.52 -12.95 -0.43
C VAL A 519 8.65 -13.46 -1.33
N ARG A 520 8.30 -13.73 -2.59
CA ARG A 520 9.26 -13.94 -3.68
C ARG A 520 9.33 -12.66 -4.50
N GLU A 521 10.47 -11.99 -4.48
CA GLU A 521 10.69 -10.72 -5.17
C GLU A 521 11.73 -10.89 -6.29
N GLY A 522 11.51 -10.20 -7.41
CA GLY A 522 12.32 -10.34 -8.62
C GLY A 522 11.87 -11.52 -9.48
N GLY A 523 12.82 -12.35 -9.92
CA GLY A 523 12.57 -13.42 -10.88
C GLY A 523 11.56 -14.46 -10.41
N ASN A 524 10.77 -14.94 -11.36
CA ASN A 524 9.74 -15.96 -11.13
C ASN A 524 10.08 -17.30 -11.78
N VAL A 525 11.22 -17.41 -12.48
CA VAL A 525 11.59 -18.61 -13.21
C VAL A 525 12.49 -19.55 -12.39
N GLY A 526 12.31 -20.85 -12.59
CA GLY A 526 12.94 -21.89 -11.77
C GLY A 526 12.17 -22.18 -10.49
N THR A 527 12.23 -23.43 -10.03
CA THR A 527 11.69 -23.83 -8.74
C THR A 527 12.66 -23.38 -7.64
N VAL A 528 12.18 -22.52 -6.74
CA VAL A 528 12.94 -22.04 -5.59
C VAL A 528 12.28 -22.49 -4.30
N SER A 529 13.07 -22.65 -3.26
CA SER A 529 12.54 -22.95 -1.93
C SER A 529 13.29 -22.22 -0.84
N VAL A 530 12.64 -22.04 0.30
CA VAL A 530 13.28 -21.57 1.53
C VAL A 530 12.75 -22.35 2.71
N ASP A 531 13.63 -22.71 3.62
CA ASP A 531 13.26 -23.33 4.88
C ASP A 531 12.85 -22.24 5.87
N TYR A 532 11.76 -22.47 6.61
CA TYR A 532 11.33 -21.62 7.70
C TYR A 532 11.39 -22.37 9.03
N ALA A 533 11.66 -21.64 10.12
CA ALA A 533 11.64 -22.18 11.47
C ALA A 533 11.22 -21.16 12.52
N THR A 534 10.48 -21.61 13.53
CA THR A 534 10.36 -20.90 14.82
C THR A 534 11.60 -21.19 15.67
N MET A 535 12.26 -20.15 16.18
CA MET A 535 13.45 -20.24 17.01
C MET A 535 13.06 -20.23 18.49
N GLY A 536 13.61 -21.17 19.27
CA GLY A 536 13.28 -21.34 20.69
C GLY A 536 14.06 -20.44 21.66
N ASP A 537 14.97 -19.62 21.15
CA ASP A 537 15.55 -18.51 21.91
C ASP A 537 15.06 -17.21 21.26
N CYS A 538 14.30 -16.44 22.02
CA CYS A 538 14.09 -15.05 21.71
C CYS A 538 15.01 -14.26 22.67
N SER A 539 15.71 -13.24 22.18
CA SER A 539 16.73 -12.56 22.99
C SER A 539 16.16 -11.60 24.06
N THR A 540 14.85 -11.65 24.32
CA THR A 540 14.12 -10.76 25.22
C THR A 540 13.64 -11.48 26.49
N LYS A 541 13.13 -10.72 27.47
CA LYS A 541 12.74 -11.25 28.79
C LYS A 541 11.33 -11.90 28.80
N SER A 542 10.57 -11.82 27.70
CA SER A 542 9.19 -12.31 27.55
C SER A 542 9.09 -13.19 26.30
N CYS A 543 9.63 -14.40 26.38
CA CYS A 543 9.62 -15.35 25.26
C CYS A 543 8.54 -16.39 25.45
N ALA A 544 7.78 -16.62 24.39
CA ALA A 544 6.88 -17.74 24.34
C ALA A 544 7.70 -19.06 24.35
N THR A 545 7.19 -20.02 25.08
CA THR A 545 7.68 -21.36 25.32
C THR A 545 6.98 -22.37 24.40
N ALA A 546 7.76 -23.01 23.52
CA ALA A 546 7.26 -24.07 22.66
C ALA A 546 6.66 -25.24 23.47
N GLY A 547 5.42 -25.61 23.15
CA GLY A 547 4.64 -26.64 23.81
C GLY A 547 3.79 -26.13 24.99
N GLN A 548 3.94 -24.87 25.39
CA GLN A 548 3.03 -24.17 26.29
C GLN A 548 2.17 -23.20 25.49
N ASP A 549 2.78 -22.24 24.78
CA ASP A 549 2.05 -21.10 24.18
C ASP A 549 1.96 -21.24 22.65
N TYR A 550 2.86 -22.04 22.05
CA TYR A 550 2.81 -22.39 20.63
C TYR A 550 3.41 -23.75 20.34
N THR A 551 3.04 -24.34 19.20
CA THR A 551 3.73 -25.53 18.68
C THR A 551 4.85 -25.09 17.74
N ALA A 552 6.10 -25.43 18.07
CA ALA A 552 7.24 -25.15 17.20
C ALA A 552 7.07 -25.79 15.82
N VAL A 553 7.32 -25.01 14.77
CA VAL A 553 7.19 -25.46 13.38
C VAL A 553 8.48 -25.22 12.61
N THR A 554 8.79 -26.17 11.75
CA THR A 554 9.79 -26.03 10.70
C THR A 554 9.21 -26.61 9.42
N GLY A 555 9.64 -26.09 8.28
CA GLY A 555 9.21 -26.60 7.00
C GLY A 555 9.89 -25.88 5.85
N THR A 556 9.46 -26.19 4.64
CA THR A 556 10.00 -25.62 3.41
C THR A 556 8.85 -25.03 2.60
N LEU A 557 8.97 -23.75 2.23
CA LEU A 557 8.10 -23.14 1.23
C LEU A 557 8.77 -23.32 -0.14
N THR A 558 8.00 -23.78 -1.12
CA THR A 558 8.48 -24.03 -2.48
C THR A 558 7.62 -23.31 -3.49
N TRP A 559 8.24 -22.44 -4.28
CA TRP A 559 7.66 -21.82 -5.46
C TRP A 559 8.07 -22.63 -6.67
N VAL A 560 7.07 -23.05 -7.44
CA VAL A 560 7.34 -23.63 -8.77
C VAL A 560 7.67 -22.50 -9.74
N SER A 561 8.26 -22.83 -10.88
CA SER A 561 8.50 -21.86 -11.95
C SER A 561 7.21 -21.15 -12.36
N GLY A 562 7.26 -19.82 -12.48
CA GLY A 562 6.14 -18.92 -12.79
C GLY A 562 5.24 -18.55 -11.60
N ASP A 563 5.50 -19.11 -10.41
CA ASP A 563 4.72 -18.80 -9.21
C ASP A 563 5.22 -17.49 -8.56
N THR A 564 4.44 -16.43 -8.74
CA THR A 564 4.63 -15.10 -8.13
C THR A 564 3.78 -14.89 -6.87
N THR A 565 3.05 -15.91 -6.42
CA THR A 565 2.19 -15.77 -5.24
C THR A 565 3.02 -15.83 -3.97
N ASP A 566 2.72 -14.92 -3.04
CA ASP A 566 3.27 -15.00 -1.69
C ASP A 566 2.87 -16.33 -1.06
N LYS A 567 3.81 -16.97 -0.37
CA LYS A 567 3.52 -18.22 0.35
C LYS A 567 3.47 -17.97 1.82
N THR A 568 2.58 -18.69 2.46
CA THR A 568 2.36 -18.58 3.89
C THR A 568 2.64 -19.90 4.59
N PHE A 569 3.17 -19.84 5.80
CA PHE A 569 3.13 -20.95 6.74
C PHE A 569 2.40 -20.53 8.00
N THR A 570 2.00 -21.51 8.83
CA THR A 570 1.28 -21.24 10.06
C THR A 570 2.00 -21.78 11.28
N VAL A 571 2.05 -21.00 12.35
CA VAL A 571 2.50 -21.42 13.68
C VAL A 571 1.24 -21.69 14.52
N PRO A 572 0.94 -22.93 14.94
CA PRO A 572 -0.17 -23.22 15.84
C PRO A 572 0.08 -22.59 17.21
N LEU A 573 -0.91 -21.87 17.73
CA LEU A 573 -0.87 -21.29 19.07
C LEU A 573 -1.67 -22.16 20.02
N LEU A 574 -1.34 -22.08 21.31
CA LEU A 574 -1.90 -22.91 22.36
C LEU A 574 -2.56 -22.01 23.40
N ASP A 575 -3.78 -21.55 23.10
CA ASP A 575 -4.60 -20.78 24.03
C ASP A 575 -4.82 -21.55 25.34
N ASP A 576 -4.45 -20.94 26.46
CA ASP A 576 -4.64 -21.50 27.78
C ASP A 576 -5.48 -20.60 28.72
N ARG A 577 -5.12 -20.52 30.00
CA ARG A 577 -5.81 -19.68 31.00
C ARG A 577 -4.83 -18.96 31.93
N ASP A 578 -3.54 -19.12 31.68
CA ASP A 578 -2.48 -18.62 32.53
C ASP A 578 -2.17 -17.18 32.10
N ILE A 579 -2.05 -16.28 33.08
CA ILE A 579 -1.80 -14.87 32.81
C ILE A 579 -0.29 -14.69 32.67
N GLU A 580 0.18 -14.65 31.45
CA GLU A 580 1.61 -14.67 31.10
C GLU A 580 2.06 -13.32 30.48
N GLY A 581 1.11 -12.49 30.04
CA GLY A 581 1.36 -11.21 29.39
C GLY A 581 1.84 -11.37 27.94
N THR A 582 2.25 -10.27 27.30
CA THR A 582 2.70 -10.34 25.90
C THR A 582 4.04 -11.06 25.77
N GLU A 583 4.08 -12.05 24.88
CA GLU A 583 5.25 -12.89 24.63
C GLU A 583 5.70 -12.81 23.18
N SER A 584 6.88 -13.34 22.84
CA SER A 584 7.42 -13.29 21.48
C SER A 584 8.14 -14.57 21.06
N ILE A 585 8.02 -14.88 19.77
CA ILE A 585 8.63 -16.00 19.05
C ILE A 585 9.52 -15.42 17.95
N ALA A 586 10.80 -15.81 17.90
CA ALA A 586 11.68 -15.44 16.80
C ALA A 586 11.47 -16.40 15.59
N LEU A 587 11.52 -15.85 14.38
CA LEU A 587 11.32 -16.57 13.11
C LEU A 587 12.56 -16.41 12.23
N SER A 588 12.94 -17.48 11.53
CA SER A 588 14.05 -17.44 10.58
C SER A 588 13.72 -18.10 9.24
N LEU A 589 14.30 -17.54 8.18
CA LEU A 589 14.39 -18.14 6.85
C LEU A 589 15.82 -18.58 6.59
N THR A 590 15.99 -19.82 6.16
CA THR A 590 17.30 -20.43 5.90
C THR A 590 17.26 -21.28 4.64
N ASN A 591 18.44 -21.74 4.19
CA ASN A 591 18.57 -22.69 3.08
C ASN A 591 17.76 -22.32 1.82
N ALA A 592 17.85 -21.07 1.36
CA ALA A 592 17.31 -20.73 0.05
C ALA A 592 17.96 -21.63 -1.02
N THR A 593 17.15 -22.32 -1.82
CA THR A 593 17.62 -23.24 -2.88
C THR A 593 17.12 -22.82 -4.27
N GLY A 594 17.69 -23.44 -5.31
CA GLY A 594 17.44 -23.05 -6.69
C GLY A 594 18.29 -21.83 -7.07
N ASN A 595 17.67 -20.88 -7.76
CA ASN A 595 18.28 -19.60 -8.17
C ASN A 595 17.94 -18.43 -7.22
N ALA A 596 17.33 -18.71 -6.05
CA ALA A 596 16.98 -17.70 -5.05
C ALA A 596 18.10 -17.39 -4.05
N SER A 597 18.10 -16.15 -3.56
CA SER A 597 18.90 -15.69 -2.42
C SER A 597 18.00 -15.18 -1.28
N LEU A 598 18.50 -15.15 -0.05
CA LEU A 598 17.76 -14.55 1.08
C LEU A 598 17.83 -13.02 0.97
N GLY A 599 16.67 -12.37 1.07
CA GLY A 599 16.56 -10.91 1.12
C GLY A 599 16.98 -10.32 2.47
N THR A 600 16.90 -9.00 2.60
CA THR A 600 17.33 -8.29 3.82
C THR A 600 16.48 -8.58 5.05
N LEU A 601 15.28 -9.16 4.87
CA LEU A 601 14.35 -9.53 5.93
C LEU A 601 14.23 -11.06 6.06
N SER A 602 15.35 -11.73 6.35
CA SER A 602 15.42 -13.18 6.56
C SER A 602 15.09 -13.62 8.00
N GLU A 603 14.93 -12.68 8.93
CA GLU A 603 14.49 -12.91 10.30
C GLU A 603 13.30 -12.00 10.62
N ALA A 604 12.38 -12.46 11.46
CA ALA A 604 11.20 -11.71 11.90
C ALA A 604 10.78 -12.11 13.33
N THR A 605 9.93 -11.33 13.97
CA THR A 605 9.37 -11.61 15.31
C THR A 605 7.86 -11.82 15.21
N LEU A 606 7.32 -12.82 15.89
CA LEU A 606 5.89 -13.02 16.11
C LEU A 606 5.56 -12.77 17.59
N THR A 607 4.78 -11.75 17.87
CA THR A 607 4.33 -11.36 19.21
C THR A 607 2.95 -11.94 19.50
N LEU A 608 2.81 -12.64 20.64
CA LEU A 608 1.57 -13.20 21.15
C LEU A 608 0.98 -12.24 22.19
N LEU A 609 -0.25 -11.78 21.98
CA LEU A 609 -1.02 -11.01 22.95
C LEU A 609 -1.80 -11.99 23.83
N ASP A 610 -1.55 -11.92 25.13
CA ASP A 610 -2.31 -12.65 26.15
C ASP A 610 -3.77 -12.17 26.18
N ASN A 611 -4.71 -13.10 25.98
CA ASN A 611 -6.15 -12.87 26.05
C ASN A 611 -6.79 -13.22 27.39
N ASP A 612 -6.01 -13.70 28.36
CA ASP A 612 -6.51 -14.06 29.66
C ASP A 612 -6.69 -12.85 30.56
N ALA A 613 -7.92 -12.72 31.09
CA ALA A 613 -8.35 -11.49 31.71
C ALA A 613 -7.87 -11.38 33.16
N THR A 614 -7.14 -10.30 33.46
CA THR A 614 -7.31 -9.57 34.71
C THR A 614 -8.23 -8.36 34.48
N ASP A 615 -9.36 -8.30 35.19
CA ASP A 615 -10.36 -7.20 35.34
C ASP A 615 -10.11 -5.91 34.50
N CYS A 616 -10.14 -6.01 33.16
CA CYS A 616 -9.96 -4.90 32.24
C CYS A 616 -11.24 -4.04 32.26
N LYS A 617 -11.13 -2.79 32.73
CA LYS A 617 -12.28 -1.88 32.90
C LYS A 617 -12.34 -0.85 31.76
N PRO A 618 -13.54 -0.40 31.37
CA PRO A 618 -13.69 0.72 30.46
C PRO A 618 -12.88 1.94 30.93
N ALA A 619 -11.95 2.39 30.09
CA ALA A 619 -11.08 3.54 30.32
C ALA A 619 -10.89 4.33 29.01
N ALA A 620 -10.29 5.52 29.11
CA ALA A 620 -9.97 6.35 27.94
C ALA A 620 -8.84 5.74 27.08
N VAL A 621 -7.97 4.93 27.68
CA VAL A 621 -6.94 4.14 27.00
C VAL A 621 -7.16 2.68 27.36
N ILE A 622 -7.34 1.82 26.35
CA ILE A 622 -7.53 0.38 26.48
C ILE A 622 -6.25 -0.30 25.98
N ASP A 623 -5.59 -1.04 26.88
CA ASP A 623 -4.31 -1.73 26.65
C ASP A 623 -4.39 -3.21 27.09
N CYS A 624 -5.61 -3.74 27.08
CA CYS A 624 -5.95 -5.10 27.51
C CYS A 624 -7.16 -5.61 26.70
N TYR A 625 -7.50 -6.88 26.87
CA TYR A 625 -8.72 -7.46 26.33
C TYR A 625 -9.97 -6.99 27.10
N LEU A 626 -10.87 -6.26 26.44
CA LEU A 626 -12.11 -5.73 26.97
C LEU A 626 -13.32 -6.28 26.22
N ARG A 627 -14.10 -7.14 26.89
CA ARG A 627 -15.44 -7.50 26.44
C ARG A 627 -16.45 -6.41 26.84
N ASN A 628 -16.71 -5.50 25.91
CA ASN A 628 -17.56 -4.35 26.13
C ASN A 628 -19.05 -4.72 26.02
N GLN A 629 -19.80 -4.51 27.11
CA GLN A 629 -21.25 -4.67 27.16
C GLN A 629 -22.00 -3.33 27.08
N GLY A 630 -21.27 -2.21 27.00
CA GLY A 630 -21.79 -0.86 27.13
C GLY A 630 -21.49 0.02 25.91
N THR A 631 -21.42 1.32 26.14
CA THR A 631 -21.03 2.31 25.13
C THR A 631 -19.70 2.94 25.49
N LEU A 632 -18.74 2.86 24.57
CA LEU A 632 -17.45 3.54 24.67
C LEU A 632 -17.43 4.74 23.72
N ARG A 633 -16.80 5.83 24.16
CA ARG A 633 -16.61 7.04 23.35
C ARG A 633 -15.23 7.61 23.57
N ASP A 634 -14.66 8.14 22.48
CA ASP A 634 -13.41 8.90 22.51
C ASP A 634 -12.25 8.13 23.17
N ILE A 635 -12.13 6.85 22.82
CA ILE A 635 -11.14 5.92 23.38
C ILE A 635 -9.91 5.77 22.48
N LYS A 636 -8.76 5.49 23.10
CA LYS A 636 -7.56 5.00 22.43
C LYS A 636 -7.36 3.53 22.74
N ILE A 637 -7.24 2.69 21.72
CA ILE A 637 -6.86 1.27 21.86
C ILE A 637 -5.40 1.18 21.43
N THR A 638 -4.53 0.68 22.31
CA THR A 638 -3.10 0.48 22.01
C THR A 638 -2.91 -0.78 21.16
N GLN A 639 -1.67 -1.06 20.75
CA GLN A 639 -1.32 -2.29 20.02
C GLN A 639 -1.58 -3.59 20.79
N TYR A 640 -1.72 -3.52 22.12
CA TYR A 640 -2.02 -4.68 22.97
C TYR A 640 -3.51 -4.74 23.38
N GLY A 641 -4.30 -3.73 23.02
CA GLY A 641 -5.71 -3.65 23.38
C GLY A 641 -6.64 -4.38 22.40
N THR A 642 -7.64 -5.07 22.93
CA THR A 642 -8.75 -5.64 22.15
C THR A 642 -10.08 -5.17 22.72
N VAL A 643 -10.98 -4.68 21.87
CA VAL A 643 -12.36 -4.34 22.25
C VAL A 643 -13.32 -5.24 21.48
N GLU A 644 -13.99 -6.14 22.19
CA GLU A 644 -15.01 -7.05 21.66
C GLU A 644 -16.40 -6.60 22.10
N GLY A 645 -17.32 -6.37 21.15
CA GLY A 645 -18.73 -6.14 21.43
C GLY A 645 -19.14 -4.71 21.81
N GLY A 646 -20.45 -4.54 21.98
CA GLY A 646 -21.06 -3.30 22.45
C GLY A 646 -21.01 -2.15 21.43
N LYS A 647 -21.23 -0.92 21.91
CA LYS A 647 -21.30 0.28 21.07
C LYS A 647 -20.05 1.14 21.19
N VAL A 648 -19.55 1.65 20.07
CA VAL A 648 -18.34 2.50 20.02
C VAL A 648 -18.63 3.78 19.24
N GLY A 649 -18.24 4.95 19.74
CA GLY A 649 -18.48 6.21 19.04
C GLY A 649 -17.49 7.33 19.34
N GLY A 650 -17.70 8.50 18.74
CA GLY A 650 -16.76 9.64 18.89
C GLY A 650 -15.50 9.47 18.06
N GLN A 651 -14.38 10.01 18.53
CA GLN A 651 -13.06 9.88 17.90
C GLN A 651 -12.29 8.72 18.52
N VAL A 652 -12.13 7.61 17.79
CA VAL A 652 -11.42 6.42 18.26
C VAL A 652 -10.10 6.30 17.53
N THR A 653 -9.01 6.17 18.29
CA THR A 653 -7.70 5.81 17.72
C THR A 653 -7.39 4.38 18.11
N THR A 654 -7.00 3.54 17.17
CA THR A 654 -6.70 2.14 17.47
C THR A 654 -5.39 1.68 16.83
N ASP A 655 -4.50 1.13 17.62
CA ASP A 655 -3.35 0.32 17.19
C ASP A 655 -3.61 -1.18 17.42
N GLY A 656 -4.70 -1.52 18.10
CA GLY A 656 -5.11 -2.90 18.44
C GLY A 656 -6.37 -3.34 17.71
N VAL A 657 -7.18 -4.19 18.33
CA VAL A 657 -8.29 -4.91 17.65
C VAL A 657 -9.67 -4.38 18.07
N LEU A 658 -10.53 -4.13 17.09
CA LEU A 658 -11.98 -3.96 17.24
C LEU A 658 -12.70 -5.17 16.65
N LYS A 659 -13.48 -5.87 17.47
CA LYS A 659 -14.22 -7.08 17.09
C LYS A 659 -15.70 -7.00 17.44
N ASP A 660 -16.59 -7.36 16.51
CA ASP A 660 -18.04 -7.49 16.74
C ASP A 660 -18.69 -6.22 17.34
N VAL A 661 -18.23 -5.04 16.89
CA VAL A 661 -18.67 -3.75 17.42
C VAL A 661 -19.77 -3.10 16.58
N THR A 662 -20.69 -2.39 17.25
CA THR A 662 -21.62 -1.47 16.58
C THR A 662 -21.14 -0.03 16.73
N PHE A 663 -20.79 0.63 15.64
CA PHE A 663 -20.40 2.03 15.65
C PHE A 663 -21.60 2.97 15.70
N LEU A 664 -21.53 3.97 16.58
CA LEU A 664 -22.53 5.02 16.67
C LEU A 664 -22.42 6.01 15.50
N ALA A 665 -23.49 6.77 15.27
CA ALA A 665 -23.54 7.81 14.26
C ALA A 665 -22.31 8.73 14.28
N LYS A 666 -21.70 8.95 13.10
CA LYS A 666 -20.53 9.81 12.87
C LYS A 666 -19.27 9.42 13.65
N ALA A 667 -19.16 8.17 14.11
CA ALA A 667 -17.92 7.72 14.71
C ALA A 667 -16.77 7.81 13.69
N ARG A 668 -15.59 8.23 14.16
CA ARG A 668 -14.37 8.23 13.34
C ARG A 668 -13.35 7.34 14.00
N ILE A 669 -12.95 6.31 13.28
CA ILE A 669 -11.99 5.32 13.75
C ILE A 669 -10.74 5.54 12.91
N THR A 670 -9.61 5.72 13.55
CA THR A 670 -8.35 6.02 12.89
C THR A 670 -7.27 5.09 13.43
N GLY A 671 -6.63 4.34 12.55
CA GLY A 671 -5.45 3.57 12.92
C GLY A 671 -4.33 4.48 13.43
N GLY A 672 -3.62 4.04 14.46
CA GLY A 672 -2.43 4.73 14.94
C GLY A 672 -1.18 4.41 14.11
N VAL A 673 -0.03 4.35 14.77
CA VAL A 673 1.28 4.10 14.12
C VAL A 673 1.43 2.65 13.67
N PHE A 674 0.81 1.71 14.39
CA PHE A 674 0.91 0.27 14.12
C PHE A 674 -0.26 -0.24 13.26
N GLY A 675 -1.29 0.59 13.06
CA GLY A 675 -2.48 0.27 12.26
C GLY A 675 -3.44 -0.65 13.02
N GLY A 676 -4.65 -0.17 13.30
CA GLY A 676 -5.64 -0.97 14.03
C GLY A 676 -6.31 -2.01 13.14
N ILE A 677 -6.75 -3.11 13.75
CA ILE A 677 -7.44 -4.22 13.10
C ILE A 677 -8.94 -4.14 13.39
N VAL A 678 -9.77 -4.35 12.37
CA VAL A 678 -11.23 -4.40 12.47
C VAL A 678 -11.71 -5.75 11.90
N ARG A 679 -12.41 -6.56 12.69
CA ARG A 679 -12.87 -7.92 12.30
C ARG A 679 -14.21 -8.32 12.90
N GLY A 680 -14.83 -9.36 12.35
CA GLY A 680 -16.13 -9.88 12.82
C GLY A 680 -17.32 -9.09 12.26
N VAL A 681 -18.43 -9.04 12.99
CA VAL A 681 -19.65 -8.35 12.54
C VAL A 681 -19.59 -6.87 12.91
N ILE A 682 -19.38 -6.02 11.90
CA ILE A 682 -19.21 -4.58 12.07
C ILE A 682 -20.40 -3.86 11.44
N GLU A 683 -21.15 -3.17 12.29
CA GLU A 683 -22.32 -2.41 11.87
C GLU A 683 -22.21 -0.95 12.31
N SER A 684 -22.79 -0.03 11.55
CA SER A 684 -22.98 1.34 12.01
C SER A 684 -24.39 1.87 11.71
N ASP A 685 -24.61 3.10 12.14
CA ASP A 685 -25.82 3.85 11.90
C ASP A 685 -26.05 4.03 10.38
N PRO A 686 -27.21 3.63 9.84
CA PRO A 686 -27.49 3.70 8.40
C PRO A 686 -27.65 5.13 7.86
N VAL A 687 -27.93 6.11 8.71
CA VAL A 687 -28.14 7.51 8.30
C VAL A 687 -26.84 8.28 8.33
N ASP A 688 -26.06 8.11 9.39
CA ASP A 688 -24.80 8.82 9.63
C ASP A 688 -23.67 7.80 9.91
N PRO A 689 -23.20 7.06 8.89
CA PRO A 689 -22.27 5.95 9.07
C PRO A 689 -20.92 6.35 9.64
N ALA A 690 -20.26 5.41 10.32
CA ALA A 690 -18.90 5.58 10.81
C ALA A 690 -17.87 5.54 9.68
N ILE A 691 -16.76 6.27 9.88
CA ILE A 691 -15.64 6.32 8.94
C ILE A 691 -14.43 5.59 9.53
N LEU A 692 -13.85 4.67 8.77
CA LEU A 692 -12.67 3.89 9.13
C LEU A 692 -11.44 4.34 8.31
N ASN A 693 -10.44 4.96 8.94
CA ASN A 693 -9.21 5.42 8.30
C ASN A 693 -7.99 4.68 8.85
N ASN A 694 -7.00 4.40 8.01
CA ASN A 694 -5.73 3.76 8.41
C ASN A 694 -5.89 2.42 9.17
N VAL A 695 -6.96 1.66 8.94
CA VAL A 695 -7.18 0.37 9.60
C VAL A 695 -7.08 -0.81 8.63
N SER A 696 -6.71 -1.98 9.14
CA SER A 696 -6.79 -3.23 8.39
C SER A 696 -8.09 -3.94 8.71
N ILE A 697 -8.90 -4.21 7.69
CA ILE A 697 -10.15 -4.97 7.79
C ILE A 697 -9.90 -6.35 7.20
N ASN A 698 -9.86 -7.35 8.07
CA ASN A 698 -9.45 -8.70 7.72
C ASN A 698 -10.36 -9.78 8.29
N LYS A 699 -10.30 -10.95 7.68
CA LYS A 699 -10.95 -12.17 8.15
C LYS A 699 -9.97 -12.98 9.00
N VAL A 700 -10.46 -13.67 10.04
CA VAL A 700 -9.64 -14.57 10.86
C VAL A 700 -10.29 -15.96 10.94
N GLY A 701 -9.56 -16.97 10.49
CA GLY A 701 -10.03 -18.36 10.49
C GLY A 701 -11.24 -18.58 9.57
N THR A 702 -12.28 -19.24 10.09
CA THR A 702 -13.52 -19.52 9.35
C THR A 702 -14.64 -18.52 9.64
N GLU A 703 -14.45 -17.58 10.56
CA GLU A 703 -15.47 -16.58 10.91
C GLU A 703 -15.51 -15.49 9.85
N ASP A 704 -16.68 -15.25 9.27
CA ASP A 704 -16.85 -14.18 8.28
C ASP A 704 -16.77 -12.81 8.94
N THR A 705 -16.04 -11.90 8.30
CA THR A 705 -16.08 -10.47 8.66
C THR A 705 -17.09 -9.79 7.76
N ILE A 706 -18.04 -9.09 8.37
CA ILE A 706 -19.19 -8.46 7.71
C ILE A 706 -19.12 -6.97 7.97
N LEU A 707 -19.20 -6.16 6.91
CA LEU A 707 -19.34 -4.70 7.02
C LEU A 707 -20.74 -4.26 6.60
N LYS A 708 -21.38 -3.41 7.42
CA LYS A 708 -22.70 -2.85 7.13
C LYS A 708 -22.81 -1.39 7.55
N ASN A 709 -23.29 -0.52 6.66
CA ASN A 709 -23.38 0.93 6.87
C ASN A 709 -22.04 1.59 7.27
N ILE A 710 -20.94 1.25 6.62
CA ILE A 710 -19.60 1.76 6.96
C ILE A 710 -19.01 2.54 5.80
N ILE A 711 -18.34 3.66 6.09
CA ILE A 711 -17.47 4.34 5.13
C ILE A 711 -16.03 3.86 5.35
N VAL A 712 -15.46 3.18 4.37
CA VAL A 712 -14.03 2.84 4.34
C VAL A 712 -13.27 4.03 3.77
N GLY A 713 -12.46 4.65 4.62
CA GLY A 713 -11.67 5.82 4.32
C GLY A 713 -10.20 5.52 4.03
N ARG A 714 -9.45 6.59 3.73
CA ARG A 714 -8.07 6.52 3.26
C ARG A 714 -7.13 5.74 4.19
N GLY A 715 -6.13 5.11 3.59
CA GLY A 715 -5.08 4.35 4.28
C GLY A 715 -5.54 3.03 4.89
N SER A 716 -6.84 2.71 4.79
CA SER A 716 -7.36 1.42 5.21
C SER A 716 -7.13 0.34 4.15
N THR A 717 -7.00 -0.90 4.58
CA THR A 717 -6.93 -2.09 3.71
C THR A 717 -8.12 -2.99 3.97
N VAL A 718 -8.69 -3.58 2.92
CA VAL A 718 -9.84 -4.49 3.00
C VAL A 718 -9.48 -5.76 2.24
N ASP A 719 -9.53 -6.90 2.92
CA ASP A 719 -9.29 -8.21 2.30
C ASP A 719 -10.43 -8.55 1.29
N SER A 720 -10.14 -9.41 0.30
CA SER A 720 -11.09 -9.73 -0.77
C SER A 720 -12.24 -10.66 -0.36
N ASP A 721 -12.11 -11.35 0.76
CA ASP A 721 -13.09 -12.31 1.29
C ASP A 721 -14.02 -11.71 2.35
N ILE A 722 -13.95 -10.39 2.56
CA ILE A 722 -14.84 -9.63 3.44
C ILE A 722 -16.23 -9.53 2.81
N LEU A 723 -17.26 -9.84 3.59
CA LEU A 723 -18.65 -9.73 3.15
C LEU A 723 -19.13 -8.28 3.29
N LEU A 724 -19.24 -7.59 2.16
CA LEU A 724 -19.76 -6.22 2.10
C LEU A 724 -21.28 -6.25 1.98
N GLN A 725 -21.98 -5.56 2.90
CA GLN A 725 -23.45 -5.47 2.91
C GLN A 725 -23.95 -4.03 2.70
N GLU A 726 -25.28 -3.87 2.72
CA GLU A 726 -25.98 -2.60 2.53
C GLU A 726 -25.32 -1.42 3.29
N GLY A 727 -25.23 -0.28 2.60
CA GLY A 727 -24.74 0.98 3.16
C GLY A 727 -23.23 1.10 3.27
N VAL A 728 -22.45 0.07 2.90
CA VAL A 728 -21.00 0.22 2.78
C VAL A 728 -20.65 1.17 1.63
N ARG A 729 -19.69 2.07 1.87
CA ARG A 729 -19.17 3.05 0.92
C ARG A 729 -17.65 3.19 1.05
N PHE A 730 -17.01 3.71 0.02
CA PHE A 730 -15.55 3.89 -0.06
C PHE A 730 -15.21 5.33 -0.43
N GLU A 731 -14.22 5.94 0.24
CA GLU A 731 -13.76 7.30 -0.11
C GLU A 731 -13.00 7.35 -1.44
N ASP A 732 -12.36 6.25 -1.83
CA ASP A 732 -11.52 6.13 -3.01
C ASP A 732 -11.67 4.76 -3.68
N ASN A 733 -11.47 4.72 -4.99
CA ASN A 733 -11.60 3.53 -5.81
C ASN A 733 -10.57 2.43 -5.45
N SER A 734 -9.38 2.83 -5.04
CA SER A 734 -8.27 1.93 -4.66
C SER A 734 -8.55 1.11 -3.39
N LEU A 735 -9.49 1.56 -2.56
CA LEU A 735 -9.91 0.93 -1.30
C LEU A 735 -10.90 -0.22 -1.50
N ILE A 736 -11.55 -0.29 -2.67
CA ILE A 736 -12.51 -1.36 -2.99
C ILE A 736 -11.69 -2.64 -3.27
N PRO A 737 -12.00 -3.78 -2.62
CA PRO A 737 -11.27 -5.02 -2.88
C PRO A 737 -11.32 -5.43 -4.35
N SER A 738 -10.25 -6.07 -4.83
CA SER A 738 -10.18 -6.56 -6.20
C SER A 738 -11.22 -7.65 -6.44
N VAL A 739 -11.92 -7.61 -7.58
CA VAL A 739 -12.95 -8.59 -7.97
C VAL A 739 -14.13 -8.67 -6.98
N ALA A 740 -14.33 -7.64 -6.16
CA ALA A 740 -15.48 -7.58 -5.27
C ALA A 740 -16.78 -7.48 -6.08
N ASP A 741 -17.75 -8.33 -5.75
CA ASP A 741 -19.14 -8.21 -6.21
C ASP A 741 -19.83 -7.10 -5.39
N LEU A 742 -20.31 -6.07 -6.09
CA LEU A 742 -20.89 -4.88 -5.50
C LEU A 742 -22.43 -4.94 -5.51
N ALA A 743 -23.05 -6.01 -6.01
CA ALA A 743 -24.50 -6.12 -6.15
C ALA A 743 -25.24 -5.94 -4.80
N GLU A 744 -24.74 -6.53 -3.72
CA GLU A 744 -25.37 -6.46 -2.40
C GLU A 744 -25.25 -5.08 -1.73
N ILE A 745 -24.32 -4.23 -2.17
CA ILE A 745 -24.06 -2.90 -1.56
C ILE A 745 -24.67 -1.73 -2.33
N LEU A 746 -24.96 -1.92 -3.63
CA LEU A 746 -25.62 -0.94 -4.50
C LEU A 746 -27.14 -0.86 -4.28
N GLY A 747 -27.71 -1.93 -3.72
CA GLY A 747 -29.15 -2.10 -3.53
C GLY A 747 -29.82 -2.69 -4.77
N LYS A 748 -31.04 -3.21 -4.57
CA LYS A 748 -31.81 -3.94 -5.56
C LYS A 748 -33.17 -3.28 -5.81
N ILE A 749 -33.64 -3.31 -7.05
CA ILE A 749 -34.98 -2.85 -7.47
C ILE A 749 -35.80 -4.10 -7.80
N HIS A 750 -36.82 -4.36 -6.99
CA HIS A 750 -37.61 -5.59 -7.06
C HIS A 750 -38.71 -5.51 -8.13
N THR A 751 -38.74 -6.49 -9.02
CA THR A 751 -39.83 -6.70 -9.99
C THR A 751 -40.52 -8.03 -9.68
N PRO A 752 -41.71 -8.01 -9.04
CA PRO A 752 -42.37 -9.22 -8.54
C PRO A 752 -42.56 -10.32 -9.61
N GLU A 753 -42.83 -9.93 -10.84
CA GLU A 753 -43.12 -10.85 -11.94
C GLU A 753 -41.88 -11.57 -12.48
N LEU A 754 -40.68 -11.00 -12.35
CA LEU A 754 -39.44 -11.55 -12.93
C LEU A 754 -38.73 -12.55 -12.01
N SER A 755 -39.05 -12.57 -10.71
CA SER A 755 -38.35 -13.37 -9.67
C SER A 755 -36.84 -13.11 -9.56
N LEU A 756 -36.36 -12.04 -10.20
CA LEU A 756 -34.97 -11.60 -10.21
C LEU A 756 -34.96 -10.07 -10.11
N ASP A 757 -34.16 -9.56 -9.17
CA ASP A 757 -34.08 -8.12 -8.91
C ASP A 757 -32.99 -7.47 -9.76
N ALA A 758 -33.23 -6.23 -10.20
CA ALA A 758 -32.23 -5.43 -10.87
C ALA A 758 -31.28 -4.77 -9.86
N ILE A 759 -30.00 -4.68 -10.18
CA ILE A 759 -29.05 -3.87 -9.41
C ILE A 759 -29.30 -2.38 -9.66
N ASN A 760 -29.36 -1.56 -8.61
CA ASN A 760 -29.54 -0.13 -8.74
C ASN A 760 -28.23 0.58 -9.16
N LEU A 761 -28.16 0.98 -10.42
CA LEU A 761 -27.00 1.63 -11.03
C LEU A 761 -27.01 3.16 -10.86
N THR A 762 -28.11 3.77 -10.40
CA THR A 762 -28.11 5.21 -10.07
C THR A 762 -27.30 5.51 -8.81
N ASN A 763 -26.91 4.48 -8.07
CA ASN A 763 -26.01 4.54 -6.94
C ASN A 763 -24.58 4.17 -7.36
N ASP A 764 -23.61 4.54 -6.52
CA ASP A 764 -22.26 4.00 -6.55
C ASP A 764 -21.83 3.76 -5.10
N VAL A 765 -20.83 2.90 -4.96
CA VAL A 765 -20.20 2.57 -3.69
C VAL A 765 -19.19 3.65 -3.29
N LEU A 766 -18.79 4.53 -4.21
CA LEU A 766 -17.94 5.67 -3.91
C LEU A 766 -18.72 6.80 -3.22
N LEU A 767 -18.12 7.38 -2.19
CA LEU A 767 -18.67 8.51 -1.45
C LEU A 767 -18.79 9.78 -2.31
N ASN A 768 -17.83 10.00 -3.21
CA ASN A 768 -17.79 11.12 -4.16
C ASN A 768 -17.90 10.59 -5.59
N SER A 769 -18.97 9.85 -5.87
CA SER A 769 -19.20 9.29 -7.20
C SER A 769 -19.51 10.35 -8.26
N ALA A 770 -19.48 9.93 -9.53
CA ALA A 770 -19.97 10.74 -10.63
C ALA A 770 -21.45 11.09 -10.44
N VAL A 771 -21.90 12.17 -11.09
CA VAL A 771 -23.33 12.52 -11.17
C VAL A 771 -24.09 11.31 -11.71
N ASP A 772 -25.17 10.92 -11.04
CA ASP A 772 -26.00 9.74 -11.34
C ASP A 772 -25.33 8.36 -11.13
N GLY A 773 -24.29 8.28 -10.30
CA GLY A 773 -23.70 7.01 -9.87
C GLY A 773 -23.02 6.23 -10.99
N ILE A 774 -23.18 4.90 -10.99
CA ILE A 774 -22.61 4.03 -12.04
C ILE A 774 -23.28 4.30 -13.39
N LEU A 775 -24.57 4.62 -13.42
CA LEU A 775 -25.30 4.95 -14.64
C LEU A 775 -24.69 6.16 -15.36
N GLY A 776 -24.29 7.19 -14.62
CA GLY A 776 -23.55 8.33 -15.16
C GLY A 776 -22.21 7.92 -15.78
N ALA A 777 -21.48 7.01 -15.15
CA ALA A 777 -20.23 6.48 -15.68
C ALA A 777 -20.43 5.64 -16.95
N ILE A 778 -21.53 4.90 -17.04
CA ILE A 778 -21.94 4.17 -18.26
C ILE A 778 -22.25 5.16 -19.39
N ASN A 779 -23.07 6.18 -19.13
CA ASN A 779 -23.41 7.20 -20.14
C ASN A 779 -22.21 8.04 -20.59
N GLY A 780 -21.12 8.07 -19.81
CA GLY A 780 -19.85 8.68 -20.19
C GLY A 780 -18.95 7.83 -21.08
N LEU A 781 -19.33 6.58 -21.38
CA LEU A 781 -18.57 5.71 -22.29
C LEU A 781 -18.59 6.29 -23.71
N TYR A 782 -17.45 6.21 -24.40
CA TYR A 782 -17.31 6.73 -25.77
C TYR A 782 -18.35 6.13 -26.73
N ASP A 783 -18.63 4.83 -26.60
CA ASP A 783 -19.56 4.09 -27.46
C ASP A 783 -21.00 4.62 -27.41
N LEU A 784 -21.39 5.25 -26.29
CA LEU A 784 -22.72 5.86 -26.12
C LEU A 784 -22.66 7.37 -26.38
N ALA A 785 -21.67 8.04 -25.79
CA ALA A 785 -21.55 9.50 -25.84
C ALA A 785 -21.27 10.04 -27.25
N SER A 786 -20.52 9.30 -28.08
CA SER A 786 -20.22 9.71 -29.46
C SER A 786 -21.45 9.74 -30.38
N GLU A 787 -22.43 8.87 -30.10
CA GLU A 787 -23.70 8.78 -30.84
C GLU A 787 -24.84 9.59 -30.16
N GLY A 788 -24.56 10.22 -29.01
CA GLY A 788 -25.56 10.96 -28.23
C GLY A 788 -26.60 10.07 -27.56
N PHE A 789 -26.32 8.78 -27.39
CA PHE A 789 -27.20 7.83 -26.70
C PHE A 789 -27.09 8.01 -25.18
N VAL A 790 -28.24 7.96 -24.51
CA VAL A 790 -28.34 8.09 -23.05
C VAL A 790 -29.20 6.95 -22.53
N LEU A 791 -28.60 6.07 -21.76
CA LEU A 791 -29.30 5.02 -21.02
C LEU A 791 -29.98 5.63 -19.80
N THR A 792 -31.18 5.14 -19.51
CA THR A 792 -31.92 5.45 -18.28
C THR A 792 -32.20 4.17 -17.51
N GLN A 793 -32.20 4.23 -16.18
CA GLN A 793 -32.67 3.11 -15.37
C GLN A 793 -34.05 3.41 -14.81
N ASN A 794 -35.01 2.56 -15.14
CA ASN A 794 -36.38 2.71 -14.67
C ASN A 794 -36.47 2.46 -13.15
N SER A 795 -37.01 3.42 -12.41
CA SER A 795 -37.03 3.36 -10.94
C SER A 795 -38.01 2.33 -10.35
N GLN A 796 -38.93 1.78 -11.15
CA GLN A 796 -39.94 0.82 -10.69
C GLN A 796 -39.53 -0.63 -10.92
N ASN A 797 -38.90 -0.92 -12.06
CA ASN A 797 -38.50 -2.29 -12.43
C ASN A 797 -36.98 -2.48 -12.58
N GLY A 798 -36.21 -1.39 -12.56
CA GLY A 798 -34.76 -1.41 -12.63
C GLY A 798 -34.18 -1.75 -14.00
N HIS A 799 -35.01 -1.85 -15.04
CA HIS A 799 -34.55 -2.05 -16.41
C HIS A 799 -33.68 -0.88 -16.84
N LEU A 800 -32.56 -1.19 -17.49
CA LEU A 800 -31.73 -0.22 -18.19
C LEU A 800 -32.25 -0.10 -19.63
N GLN A 801 -32.67 1.10 -20.02
CA GLN A 801 -33.45 1.36 -21.23
C GLN A 801 -32.77 2.37 -22.14
N LEU A 802 -32.85 2.13 -23.45
CA LEU A 802 -32.39 3.03 -24.51
C LEU A 802 -33.40 2.99 -25.66
N ASP A 803 -33.94 4.14 -26.01
CA ASP A 803 -34.88 4.30 -27.12
C ASP A 803 -34.18 4.94 -28.33
N ILE A 804 -34.25 4.27 -29.48
CA ILE A 804 -33.67 4.74 -30.75
C ILE A 804 -34.73 4.60 -31.83
N GLU A 805 -35.32 5.72 -32.25
CA GLU A 805 -36.42 5.73 -33.22
C GLU A 805 -37.56 4.79 -32.81
N GLN A 806 -37.84 3.75 -33.60
CA GLN A 806 -38.88 2.73 -33.36
C GLN A 806 -38.38 1.53 -32.53
N PHE A 807 -37.10 1.51 -32.13
CA PHE A 807 -36.47 0.42 -31.40
C PHE A 807 -36.29 0.79 -29.92
N HIS A 808 -36.78 -0.09 -29.05
CA HIS A 808 -36.76 0.08 -27.60
C HIS A 808 -35.88 -1.00 -26.98
N TYR A 809 -34.66 -0.67 -26.60
CA TYR A 809 -33.70 -1.59 -25.99
C TYR A 809 -33.93 -1.67 -24.48
N ALA A 810 -33.87 -2.87 -23.92
CA ALA A 810 -33.96 -3.05 -22.47
C ALA A 810 -33.13 -4.24 -22.01
N VAL A 811 -32.33 -4.01 -20.97
CA VAL A 811 -31.54 -5.04 -20.29
C VAL A 811 -31.71 -4.95 -18.78
N LEU A 812 -31.54 -6.08 -18.09
CA LEU A 812 -31.56 -6.18 -16.62
C LEU A 812 -30.12 -6.27 -16.11
N PRO A 813 -29.66 -5.33 -15.26
CA PRO A 813 -28.35 -5.42 -14.63
C PRO A 813 -28.37 -6.45 -13.50
N VAL A 814 -27.55 -7.51 -13.63
CA VAL A 814 -27.55 -8.66 -12.72
C VAL A 814 -26.25 -8.85 -11.95
N GLN A 815 -25.16 -8.23 -12.41
CA GLN A 815 -23.87 -8.28 -11.72
C GLN A 815 -23.11 -6.96 -11.89
N VAL A 816 -22.43 -6.53 -10.83
CA VAL A 816 -21.49 -5.40 -10.86
C VAL A 816 -20.22 -5.80 -10.13
N THR A 817 -19.11 -5.90 -10.84
CA THR A 817 -17.83 -6.35 -10.28
C THR A 817 -16.78 -5.24 -10.36
N GLN A 818 -15.97 -5.09 -9.31
CA GLN A 818 -14.79 -4.23 -9.33
C GLN A 818 -13.63 -4.93 -10.07
N ILE A 819 -13.19 -4.37 -11.19
CA ILE A 819 -12.11 -4.94 -12.01
C ILE A 819 -10.92 -3.99 -12.21
N LEU A 820 -10.89 -2.81 -11.59
CA LEU A 820 -9.84 -1.81 -11.84
C LEU A 820 -8.40 -2.37 -11.73
N ARG A 821 -8.10 -3.18 -10.71
CA ARG A 821 -6.77 -3.82 -10.58
C ARG A 821 -6.53 -4.87 -11.67
N LYS A 822 -7.54 -5.64 -12.02
CA LYS A 822 -7.48 -6.62 -13.11
C LYS A 822 -7.23 -5.92 -14.46
N GLN A 823 -7.83 -4.76 -14.71
CA GLN A 823 -7.55 -3.95 -15.91
C GLN A 823 -6.12 -3.38 -15.96
N ALA A 824 -5.46 -3.24 -14.80
CA ALA A 824 -4.07 -2.81 -14.76
C ALA A 824 -3.10 -3.97 -15.09
N THR A 825 -3.49 -5.21 -14.79
CA THR A 825 -2.67 -6.41 -15.05
C THR A 825 -3.01 -7.12 -16.36
N GLU A 826 -4.25 -7.01 -16.82
CA GLU A 826 -4.78 -7.60 -18.05
C GLU A 826 -5.32 -6.48 -18.96
N TYR A 827 -5.09 -6.57 -20.28
CA TYR A 827 -5.68 -5.61 -21.21
C TYR A 827 -7.18 -5.88 -21.37
N ILE A 828 -7.98 -5.21 -20.55
CA ILE A 828 -9.45 -5.24 -20.60
C ILE A 828 -9.94 -3.84 -20.98
N PRO A 829 -10.35 -3.62 -22.24
CA PRO A 829 -10.74 -2.30 -22.71
C PRO A 829 -12.01 -1.79 -22.02
N MET A 830 -12.07 -0.49 -21.78
CA MET A 830 -13.31 0.19 -21.41
C MET A 830 -14.24 0.26 -22.62
N GLY A 831 -15.55 0.24 -22.37
CA GLY A 831 -16.55 0.36 -23.42
C GLY A 831 -17.79 -0.48 -23.16
N MET A 832 -18.63 -0.56 -24.18
CA MET A 832 -19.81 -1.40 -24.24
C MET A 832 -19.54 -2.55 -25.22
N SER A 833 -19.77 -3.79 -24.79
CA SER A 833 -19.74 -4.96 -25.67
C SER A 833 -21.07 -5.67 -25.67
N VAL A 834 -21.56 -6.03 -26.86
CA VAL A 834 -22.75 -6.85 -27.03
C VAL A 834 -22.29 -8.23 -27.47
N HIS A 835 -22.53 -9.21 -26.62
CA HIS A 835 -22.20 -10.60 -26.89
C HIS A 835 -23.19 -11.21 -27.89
N PRO A 836 -22.78 -12.26 -28.63
CA PRO A 836 -23.66 -12.91 -29.59
C PRO A 836 -24.99 -13.36 -29.00
N ASP A 837 -25.03 -13.75 -27.72
CA ASP A 837 -26.21 -14.27 -27.01
C ASP A 837 -27.14 -13.16 -26.49
N GLY A 838 -26.81 -11.89 -26.77
CA GLY A 838 -27.55 -10.70 -26.37
C GLY A 838 -27.13 -10.10 -25.03
N GLU A 839 -26.20 -10.72 -24.29
CA GLU A 839 -25.62 -10.13 -23.09
C GLU A 839 -24.92 -8.81 -23.44
N VAL A 840 -25.17 -7.76 -22.66
CA VAL A 840 -24.51 -6.46 -22.82
C VAL A 840 -23.66 -6.22 -21.59
N ASN A 841 -22.34 -6.09 -21.81
CA ASN A 841 -21.37 -5.79 -20.77
C ASN A 841 -20.90 -4.34 -20.89
N PHE A 842 -20.79 -3.65 -19.76
CA PHE A 842 -20.26 -2.29 -19.69
C PHE A 842 -19.04 -2.27 -18.79
N ILE A 843 -17.95 -1.69 -19.30
CA ILE A 843 -16.71 -1.51 -18.55
C ILE A 843 -16.40 -0.02 -18.45
N THR A 844 -16.63 0.54 -17.26
CA THR A 844 -16.54 1.98 -16.98
C THR A 844 -15.10 2.43 -16.69
N HIS A 845 -14.84 3.74 -16.79
CA HIS A 845 -13.55 4.34 -16.43
C HIS A 845 -13.20 4.26 -14.95
N THR A 846 -14.18 3.98 -14.09
CA THR A 846 -13.96 3.70 -12.69
C THR A 846 -13.66 2.21 -12.45
N GLY A 847 -13.63 1.37 -13.49
CA GLY A 847 -13.29 -0.05 -13.39
C GLY A 847 -14.42 -0.93 -12.88
N ARG A 848 -15.68 -0.53 -13.09
CA ARG A 848 -16.85 -1.41 -12.87
C ARG A 848 -17.12 -2.16 -14.14
N GLU A 849 -17.23 -3.47 -14.01
CA GLU A 849 -17.81 -4.37 -15.00
C GLU A 849 -19.27 -4.61 -14.65
N ILE A 850 -20.19 -4.25 -15.56
CA ILE A 850 -21.63 -4.39 -15.36
C ILE A 850 -22.16 -5.38 -16.38
N ARG A 851 -22.54 -6.57 -15.89
CA ARG A 851 -23.14 -7.62 -16.71
C ARG A 851 -24.65 -7.46 -16.76
N THR A 852 -25.21 -7.42 -17.96
CA THR A 852 -26.65 -7.26 -18.17
C THR A 852 -27.19 -8.23 -19.20
N PHE A 853 -28.45 -8.64 -19.04
CA PHE A 853 -29.12 -9.54 -19.99
C PHE A 853 -30.39 -8.92 -20.57
N PRO A 854 -30.79 -9.28 -21.80
CA PRO A 854 -32.09 -8.93 -22.35
C PRO A 854 -33.22 -9.28 -21.38
N VAL A 855 -34.21 -8.40 -21.25
CA VAL A 855 -35.31 -8.56 -20.29
C VAL A 855 -36.68 -8.50 -20.95
N VAL A 856 -37.66 -9.19 -20.38
CA VAL A 856 -39.07 -9.06 -20.76
C VAL A 856 -39.52 -7.63 -20.43
N GLN A 857 -39.83 -6.82 -21.44
CA GLN A 857 -40.13 -5.39 -21.23
C GLN A 857 -41.50 -5.15 -20.58
N ALA A 858 -42.45 -6.06 -20.77
CA ALA A 858 -43.79 -6.02 -20.17
C ALA A 858 -44.12 -7.35 -19.45
N PRO A 859 -43.52 -7.61 -18.27
CA PRO A 859 -43.62 -8.90 -17.61
C PRO A 859 -45.05 -9.25 -17.16
N LEU A 860 -45.85 -8.24 -16.77
CA LEU A 860 -47.27 -8.44 -16.43
C LEU A 860 -48.09 -8.90 -17.64
N ALA A 861 -47.89 -8.27 -18.81
CA ALA A 861 -48.59 -8.65 -20.05
C ALA A 861 -48.21 -10.08 -20.49
N LEU A 862 -46.94 -10.46 -20.31
CA LEU A 862 -46.50 -11.84 -20.55
C LEU A 862 -47.18 -12.82 -19.59
N GLN A 863 -47.22 -12.51 -18.29
CA GLN A 863 -47.83 -13.36 -17.27
C GLN A 863 -49.33 -13.60 -17.56
N GLU A 864 -50.07 -12.54 -17.89
CA GLU A 864 -51.50 -12.62 -18.23
C GLU A 864 -51.73 -13.46 -19.50
N SER A 865 -50.87 -13.27 -20.51
CA SER A 865 -50.92 -14.02 -21.75
C SER A 865 -50.65 -15.52 -21.52
N LEU A 866 -49.61 -15.85 -20.76
CA LEU A 866 -49.28 -17.23 -20.39
C LEU A 866 -50.40 -17.90 -19.60
N LYS A 867 -51.00 -17.16 -18.66
CA LYS A 867 -52.14 -17.65 -17.88
C LYS A 867 -53.35 -17.97 -18.75
N SER A 868 -53.62 -17.15 -19.77
CA SER A 868 -54.69 -17.40 -20.73
C SER A 868 -54.47 -18.68 -21.56
N LEU A 869 -53.21 -19.11 -21.71
CA LEU A 869 -52.79 -20.34 -22.39
C LEU A 869 -52.67 -21.55 -21.44
N GLY A 870 -52.94 -21.37 -20.15
CA GLY A 870 -52.87 -22.43 -19.14
C GLY A 870 -51.51 -22.61 -18.47
N TYR A 871 -50.60 -21.63 -18.57
CA TYR A 871 -49.32 -21.61 -17.87
C TYR A 871 -49.36 -20.60 -16.72
N GLU A 872 -49.16 -21.07 -15.48
CA GLU A 872 -49.42 -20.27 -14.26
C GLU A 872 -48.34 -19.23 -13.94
N SER A 873 -47.10 -19.45 -14.38
CA SER A 873 -45.96 -18.60 -14.04
C SER A 873 -44.83 -18.70 -15.06
N PHE A 874 -43.85 -17.81 -14.92
CA PHE A 874 -42.55 -17.91 -15.54
C PHE A 874 -41.49 -17.40 -14.56
N THR A 875 -40.22 -17.70 -14.84
CA THR A 875 -39.07 -17.27 -14.05
C THR A 875 -37.99 -16.75 -14.99
N LEU A 876 -37.43 -15.56 -14.72
CA LEU A 876 -36.21 -15.12 -15.38
C LEU A 876 -35.00 -15.57 -14.55
N LEU A 877 -34.09 -16.33 -15.15
CA LEU A 877 -32.89 -16.82 -14.49
C LEU A 877 -31.76 -15.79 -14.59
N ALA A 878 -30.78 -15.88 -13.68
CA ALA A 878 -29.62 -14.98 -13.64
C ALA A 878 -28.74 -15.03 -14.90
N ASN A 879 -28.88 -16.10 -15.71
CA ASN A 879 -28.23 -16.24 -17.01
C ASN A 879 -29.05 -15.65 -18.17
N GLY A 880 -30.11 -14.87 -17.89
CA GLY A 880 -30.96 -14.22 -18.88
C GLY A 880 -32.02 -15.12 -19.54
N SER A 881 -32.04 -16.42 -19.25
CA SER A 881 -33.05 -17.34 -19.81
C SER A 881 -34.37 -17.26 -19.05
N LEU A 882 -35.46 -17.24 -19.81
CA LEU A 882 -36.84 -17.33 -19.37
C LEU A 882 -37.27 -18.80 -19.29
N GLN A 883 -37.70 -19.23 -18.11
CA GLN A 883 -38.26 -20.56 -17.88
C GLN A 883 -39.78 -20.48 -17.68
N VAL A 884 -40.55 -21.23 -18.48
CA VAL A 884 -42.02 -21.32 -18.34
C VAL A 884 -42.40 -22.77 -18.00
N PRO A 885 -42.81 -23.07 -16.76
CA PRO A 885 -43.26 -24.41 -16.38
C PRO A 885 -44.45 -24.88 -17.24
N ALA A 886 -44.41 -26.13 -17.67
CA ALA A 886 -45.43 -26.78 -18.49
C ALA A 886 -45.90 -28.11 -17.86
N ASN A 887 -46.81 -28.81 -18.54
CA ASN A 887 -47.39 -30.06 -18.03
C ASN A 887 -46.36 -31.19 -17.91
N GLY A 888 -46.49 -32.01 -16.86
CA GLY A 888 -45.72 -33.26 -16.73
C GLY A 888 -44.23 -33.08 -16.42
N ARG A 889 -43.89 -32.08 -15.59
CA ARG A 889 -42.51 -31.63 -15.24
C ARG A 889 -41.77 -30.90 -16.36
N ASN A 890 -42.25 -30.94 -17.60
CA ASN A 890 -41.63 -30.20 -18.71
C ASN A 890 -41.67 -28.69 -18.46
N TYR A 891 -40.79 -27.96 -19.15
CA TYR A 891 -40.81 -26.50 -19.16
C TYR A 891 -40.30 -25.97 -20.51
N PHE A 892 -40.63 -24.72 -20.84
CA PHE A 892 -40.06 -24.03 -21.99
C PHE A 892 -38.89 -23.16 -21.56
N SER A 893 -37.83 -23.13 -22.37
CA SER A 893 -36.67 -22.27 -22.22
C SER A 893 -36.58 -21.31 -23.40
N ALA A 894 -36.59 -20.01 -23.12
CA ALA A 894 -36.51 -18.96 -24.11
C ALA A 894 -35.61 -17.81 -23.64
N ARG A 895 -35.25 -16.88 -24.53
CA ARG A 895 -34.66 -15.59 -24.19
C ARG A 895 -35.44 -14.46 -24.85
N PRO A 896 -35.73 -13.36 -24.15
CA PRO A 896 -36.32 -12.18 -24.78
C PRO A 896 -35.31 -11.54 -25.75
N SER A 897 -35.83 -10.97 -26.83
CA SER A 897 -35.06 -10.10 -27.73
C SER A 897 -34.55 -8.88 -26.96
N LEU A 898 -33.33 -8.46 -27.29
CA LEU A 898 -32.66 -7.27 -26.74
C LEU A 898 -33.49 -5.98 -26.93
N PHE A 899 -34.32 -5.93 -27.96
CA PHE A 899 -35.21 -4.80 -28.23
C PHE A 899 -36.65 -5.23 -28.55
N ALA A 900 -37.57 -4.29 -28.34
CA ALA A 900 -38.93 -4.30 -28.85
C ALA A 900 -39.08 -3.24 -29.96
N THR A 901 -40.08 -3.39 -30.83
CA THR A 901 -40.36 -2.46 -31.92
C THR A 901 -41.77 -1.91 -31.84
N ASP A 902 -41.95 -0.65 -32.21
CA ASP A 902 -43.28 -0.05 -32.36
C ASP A 902 -44.09 -0.71 -33.49
N LEU A 903 -45.41 -0.76 -33.31
CA LEU A 903 -46.38 -1.24 -34.29
C LEU A 903 -47.41 -0.17 -34.66
N ASP A 904 -47.64 0.01 -35.95
CA ASP A 904 -48.59 0.99 -36.50
C ASP A 904 -50.06 0.50 -36.54
N THR A 905 -50.32 -0.76 -36.18
CA THR A 905 -51.62 -1.42 -36.39
C THR A 905 -52.22 -1.94 -35.08
N ASN A 906 -53.55 -1.85 -34.92
CA ASN A 906 -54.30 -2.40 -33.78
C ASN A 906 -54.35 -3.93 -33.81
N LEU A 907 -53.21 -4.59 -33.67
CA LEU A 907 -53.11 -6.03 -33.46
C LEU A 907 -53.58 -6.40 -32.04
N PRO A 908 -54.10 -7.61 -31.84
CA PRO A 908 -54.53 -8.06 -30.53
C PRO A 908 -53.33 -8.13 -29.56
N LEU A 909 -53.52 -7.63 -28.35
CA LEU A 909 -52.55 -7.76 -27.26
C LEU A 909 -52.37 -9.23 -26.88
N GLY A 910 -51.15 -9.56 -26.45
CA GLY A 910 -50.80 -10.84 -25.85
C GLY A 910 -49.75 -11.62 -26.65
N LEU A 911 -49.55 -12.87 -26.23
CA LEU A 911 -48.57 -13.77 -26.83
C LEU A 911 -49.10 -14.35 -28.13
N SER A 912 -48.30 -14.29 -29.19
CA SER A 912 -48.60 -14.87 -30.48
C SER A 912 -47.35 -15.46 -31.12
N SER A 913 -47.50 -16.06 -32.29
CA SER A 913 -46.41 -16.65 -33.04
C SER A 913 -46.58 -16.44 -34.54
N THR A 914 -45.47 -16.35 -35.25
CA THR A 914 -45.44 -16.37 -36.71
C THR A 914 -44.56 -17.51 -37.20
N ASP A 915 -44.87 -18.03 -38.39
CA ASP A 915 -43.95 -18.90 -39.10
C ASP A 915 -42.65 -18.12 -39.35
N CYS A 916 -41.53 -18.72 -39.00
CA CYS A 916 -40.23 -18.10 -39.05
C CYS A 916 -39.40 -18.72 -40.18
N GLU A 917 -39.15 -17.95 -41.24
CA GLU A 917 -38.42 -18.45 -42.43
C GLU A 917 -36.99 -18.91 -42.11
N TRP A 918 -36.41 -18.45 -41.00
CA TRP A 918 -35.06 -18.78 -40.57
C TRP A 918 -34.96 -19.81 -39.45
N LEU A 919 -36.08 -20.18 -38.79
CA LEU A 919 -36.16 -21.24 -37.78
C LEU A 919 -36.74 -22.57 -38.33
N LEU A 920 -36.54 -22.87 -39.62
CA LEU A 920 -36.85 -24.17 -40.28
C LEU A 920 -38.02 -24.96 -39.68
N GLY A 921 -39.22 -24.37 -39.69
CA GLY A 921 -40.46 -25.05 -39.22
C GLY A 921 -40.85 -24.80 -37.76
N LEU A 922 -40.12 -23.97 -37.00
CA LEU A 922 -40.52 -23.53 -35.67
C LEU A 922 -41.19 -22.15 -35.68
N PRO A 923 -42.19 -21.92 -34.80
CA PRO A 923 -42.79 -20.60 -34.61
C PRO A 923 -41.81 -19.63 -33.92
N ALA A 924 -41.66 -18.44 -34.48
CA ALA A 924 -41.10 -17.31 -33.73
C ALA A 924 -42.19 -16.76 -32.80
N VAL A 925 -41.95 -16.82 -31.50
CA VAL A 925 -42.89 -16.36 -30.47
C VAL A 925 -42.64 -14.88 -30.19
N TYR A 926 -43.71 -14.10 -30.03
CA TYR A 926 -43.61 -12.69 -29.69
C TYR A 926 -44.77 -12.25 -28.79
N LEU A 927 -44.53 -11.19 -28.01
CA LEU A 927 -45.54 -10.53 -27.19
C LEU A 927 -45.88 -9.17 -27.79
N ILE A 928 -47.16 -8.90 -28.00
CA ILE A 928 -47.68 -7.55 -28.29
C ILE A 928 -48.25 -6.96 -27.00
N TYR A 929 -47.79 -5.78 -26.61
CA TYR A 929 -48.22 -5.09 -25.40
C TYR A 929 -48.34 -3.58 -25.66
N ASP A 930 -49.14 -2.92 -24.82
CA ASP A 930 -49.38 -1.48 -24.91
C ASP A 930 -48.50 -0.73 -23.90
N VAL A 931 -47.87 0.35 -24.35
CA VAL A 931 -47.16 1.31 -23.51
C VAL A 931 -47.73 2.69 -23.79
N GLU A 932 -48.59 3.17 -22.91
CA GLU A 932 -49.23 4.50 -23.01
C GLU A 932 -49.97 4.75 -24.34
N GLY A 933 -50.59 3.71 -24.91
CA GLY A 933 -51.32 3.79 -26.18
C GLY A 933 -50.47 3.51 -27.43
N GLN A 934 -49.16 3.30 -27.29
CA GLN A 934 -48.28 2.82 -28.35
C GLN A 934 -48.11 1.30 -28.24
N LEU A 935 -48.43 0.58 -29.30
CA LEU A 935 -48.24 -0.87 -29.35
C LEU A 935 -46.78 -1.20 -29.65
N ARG A 936 -46.22 -2.15 -28.88
CA ARG A 936 -44.87 -2.67 -29.03
C ARG A 936 -44.88 -4.19 -29.20
N GLN A 937 -43.92 -4.69 -29.99
CA GLN A 937 -43.68 -6.12 -30.19
C GLN A 937 -42.30 -6.50 -29.68
N GLN A 938 -42.22 -7.54 -28.84
CA GLN A 938 -40.94 -8.14 -28.41
C GLN A 938 -40.93 -9.63 -28.77
N PHE A 939 -39.88 -10.07 -29.48
CA PHE A 939 -39.67 -11.47 -29.81
C PHE A 939 -39.05 -12.24 -28.64
N PHE A 940 -39.29 -13.55 -28.61
CA PHE A 940 -38.63 -14.51 -27.75
C PHE A 940 -38.02 -15.59 -28.64
N TYR A 941 -36.80 -16.00 -28.33
CA TYR A 941 -36.07 -17.02 -29.07
C TYR A 941 -35.84 -18.24 -28.19
N PRO A 942 -35.76 -19.46 -28.75
CA PRO A 942 -35.46 -20.64 -27.95
C PRO A 942 -34.03 -20.54 -27.41
N ALA A 943 -33.82 -20.96 -26.16
CA ALA A 943 -32.53 -20.81 -25.49
C ALA A 943 -32.10 -22.13 -24.84
N ALA A 944 -30.79 -22.35 -24.76
CA ALA A 944 -30.23 -23.45 -23.97
C ALA A 944 -30.77 -23.39 -22.53
N ALA A 945 -31.21 -24.53 -22.00
CA ALA A 945 -31.71 -24.61 -20.63
C ALA A 945 -30.61 -24.32 -19.60
N ASP A 946 -29.37 -24.73 -19.91
CA ASP A 946 -28.17 -24.49 -19.11
C ASP A 946 -27.02 -24.10 -20.06
N PRO A 947 -26.90 -22.80 -20.42
CA PRO A 947 -25.86 -22.32 -21.33
C PRO A 947 -24.45 -22.51 -20.73
N ASP A 948 -24.29 -22.36 -19.41
CA ASP A 948 -23.01 -22.52 -18.72
C ASP A 948 -22.45 -23.93 -18.89
N ALA A 949 -23.29 -24.95 -18.81
CA ALA A 949 -22.87 -26.33 -19.05
C ALA A 949 -22.36 -26.57 -20.49
N LEU A 950 -22.84 -25.81 -21.48
CA LEU A 950 -22.37 -25.90 -22.87
C LEU A 950 -21.04 -25.19 -23.09
N TYR A 951 -20.82 -24.05 -22.43
CA TYR A 951 -19.51 -23.41 -22.39
C TYR A 951 -18.45 -24.33 -21.75
N VAL A 952 -18.79 -25.02 -20.66
CA VAL A 952 -17.90 -25.99 -20.00
C VAL A 952 -17.63 -27.22 -20.87
N LEU A 953 -18.61 -27.68 -21.65
CA LEU A 953 -18.47 -28.87 -22.50
C LEU A 953 -17.44 -28.69 -23.62
N ALA A 954 -17.45 -27.53 -24.26
CA ALA A 954 -16.62 -27.21 -25.42
C ALA A 954 -15.34 -26.44 -25.09
N GLY A 955 -15.29 -25.79 -23.92
CA GLY A 955 -14.44 -24.63 -23.66
C GLY A 955 -15.09 -23.36 -24.20
N GLU A 956 -15.06 -22.27 -23.43
CA GLU A 956 -15.80 -21.02 -23.71
C GLU A 956 -15.56 -20.45 -25.13
N SER A 957 -14.36 -20.57 -25.67
CA SER A 957 -13.99 -20.07 -27.01
C SER A 957 -14.48 -20.95 -28.17
N GLN A 958 -15.11 -22.09 -27.89
CA GLN A 958 -15.58 -23.08 -28.85
C GLN A 958 -17.11 -23.23 -28.87
N THR A 959 -17.84 -22.47 -28.05
CA THR A 959 -19.31 -22.41 -28.06
C THR A 959 -19.77 -21.00 -28.36
N VAL A 960 -20.61 -20.84 -29.39
CA VAL A 960 -21.29 -19.58 -29.70
C VAL A 960 -22.79 -19.81 -29.60
N LEU A 961 -23.43 -19.14 -28.64
CA LEU A 961 -24.87 -19.06 -28.52
C LEU A 961 -25.29 -17.69 -29.05
N GLU A 962 -26.22 -17.64 -29.99
CA GLU A 962 -26.62 -16.40 -30.63
C GLU A 962 -28.04 -15.97 -30.27
N ASN A 963 -28.24 -14.65 -30.29
CA ASN A 963 -29.52 -13.97 -30.22
C ASN A 963 -30.34 -14.37 -31.47
N GLY A 964 -31.38 -15.17 -31.27
CA GLY A 964 -32.08 -15.91 -32.33
C GLY A 964 -32.16 -17.42 -32.09
N GLY A 965 -31.51 -17.92 -31.03
CA GLY A 965 -31.61 -19.32 -30.60
C GLY A 965 -30.72 -20.28 -31.39
N ARG A 966 -29.81 -19.75 -32.22
CA ARG A 966 -28.81 -20.51 -32.94
C ARG A 966 -27.64 -20.85 -32.03
N ALA A 967 -27.11 -22.05 -32.14
CA ALA A 967 -25.95 -22.49 -31.39
C ALA A 967 -24.91 -23.18 -32.28
N PHE A 968 -23.65 -22.94 -31.95
CA PHE A 968 -22.49 -23.63 -32.49
C PHE A 968 -21.71 -24.17 -31.30
N VAL A 969 -21.58 -25.49 -31.20
CA VAL A 969 -20.87 -26.15 -30.10
C VAL A 969 -19.81 -27.08 -30.70
N HIS A 970 -18.53 -26.88 -30.34
CA HIS A 970 -17.47 -27.80 -30.75
C HIS A 970 -16.98 -28.65 -29.57
N THR A 971 -16.93 -29.97 -29.71
CA THR A 971 -16.44 -30.87 -28.65
C THR A 971 -15.25 -31.69 -29.14
N GLY A 972 -14.38 -32.13 -28.22
CA GLY A 972 -13.20 -32.93 -28.53
C GLY A 972 -12.01 -32.13 -29.11
N ASN A 973 -10.85 -32.77 -29.22
CA ASN A 973 -9.60 -32.16 -29.67
C ASN A 973 -9.03 -32.87 -30.91
N GLY A 974 -8.40 -32.13 -31.81
CA GLY A 974 -7.71 -32.69 -32.98
C GLY A 974 -8.63 -33.47 -33.91
N ILE A 975 -8.34 -34.75 -34.12
CA ILE A 975 -9.11 -35.67 -34.98
C ILE A 975 -10.47 -36.07 -34.40
N ASP A 976 -10.68 -35.91 -33.09
CA ASP A 976 -11.94 -36.22 -32.41
C ASP A 976 -12.85 -34.97 -32.29
N LYS A 977 -12.55 -33.90 -33.02
CA LYS A 977 -13.35 -32.66 -33.01
C LYS A 977 -14.69 -32.87 -33.70
N HIS A 978 -15.77 -32.75 -32.94
CA HIS A 978 -17.15 -32.75 -33.43
C HIS A 978 -17.71 -31.32 -33.40
N SER A 979 -18.52 -30.96 -34.39
CA SER A 979 -19.16 -29.64 -34.47
C SER A 979 -20.65 -29.82 -34.60
N TYR A 980 -21.41 -29.23 -33.68
CA TYR A 980 -22.85 -29.27 -33.64
C TYR A 980 -23.37 -27.87 -33.92
N ARG A 981 -24.21 -27.73 -34.94
CA ARG A 981 -24.76 -26.45 -35.38
C ARG A 981 -26.26 -26.58 -35.53
N GLY A 982 -27.02 -25.74 -34.86
CA GLY A 982 -28.47 -25.85 -34.89
C GLY A 982 -29.26 -24.74 -34.22
N TYR A 983 -30.57 -24.89 -34.16
CA TYR A 983 -31.49 -24.06 -33.37
C TYR A 983 -32.08 -24.84 -32.20
N PHE A 984 -32.17 -24.25 -31.02
CA PHE A 984 -32.79 -24.94 -29.88
C PHE A 984 -34.31 -25.10 -30.09
N ASP A 985 -34.85 -26.20 -29.56
CA ASP A 985 -36.27 -26.31 -29.24
C ASP A 985 -36.58 -25.52 -27.97
N TYR A 986 -37.76 -24.90 -27.91
CA TYR A 986 -38.24 -24.29 -26.68
C TYR A 986 -38.45 -25.33 -25.59
N LEU A 987 -38.91 -26.54 -25.95
CA LEU A 987 -39.29 -27.56 -24.98
C LEU A 987 -38.06 -28.22 -24.33
N VAL A 988 -38.03 -28.19 -23.00
CA VAL A 988 -37.09 -28.93 -22.19
C VAL A 988 -37.82 -30.03 -21.42
N LYS A 989 -37.29 -31.25 -21.52
CA LYS A 989 -37.81 -32.44 -20.84
C LYS A 989 -36.87 -32.82 -19.70
N PRO A 990 -37.32 -32.76 -18.44
CA PRO A 990 -36.47 -33.17 -17.33
C PRO A 990 -36.08 -34.64 -17.40
N GLY A 991 -34.84 -34.93 -17.07
CA GLY A 991 -34.34 -36.30 -16.94
C GLY A 991 -33.89 -36.62 -15.52
N ALA A 992 -33.46 -37.87 -15.32
CA ALA A 992 -32.75 -38.24 -14.10
C ALA A 992 -31.28 -37.80 -14.22
N GLU A 993 -30.70 -37.33 -13.11
CA GLU A 993 -29.28 -36.98 -13.00
C GLU A 993 -28.40 -38.07 -13.68
N PRO A 994 -27.65 -37.74 -14.73
CA PRO A 994 -26.75 -38.67 -15.37
C PRO A 994 -25.61 -39.02 -14.39
N SER A 995 -25.13 -40.26 -14.43
CA SER A 995 -23.90 -40.65 -13.72
C SER A 995 -22.67 -40.02 -14.40
N GLY A 996 -22.51 -38.70 -14.30
CA GLY A 996 -21.41 -37.94 -14.93
C GLY A 996 -21.74 -36.44 -14.98
N ARG A 997 -20.96 -35.62 -14.28
CA ARG A 997 -21.19 -34.17 -14.03
C ARG A 997 -20.99 -33.24 -15.24
N ARG A 998 -21.21 -33.68 -16.49
CA ARG A 998 -20.97 -32.84 -17.69
C ARG A 998 -22.11 -32.98 -18.68
N ALA A 999 -22.39 -31.88 -19.41
CA ALA A 999 -23.32 -31.92 -20.53
C ALA A 999 -22.82 -32.87 -21.63
N ARG A 1000 -23.72 -33.38 -22.45
CA ARG A 1000 -23.43 -34.25 -23.60
C ARG A 1000 -24.35 -33.92 -24.76
N ILE A 1001 -23.84 -34.03 -25.99
CA ILE A 1001 -24.60 -33.86 -27.22
C ILE A 1001 -24.52 -35.16 -28.03
N ASP A 1002 -25.67 -35.72 -28.38
CA ASP A 1002 -25.81 -36.95 -29.17
C ASP A 1002 -26.62 -36.69 -30.44
N VAL A 1003 -26.34 -37.40 -31.53
CA VAL A 1003 -27.21 -37.39 -32.73
C VAL A 1003 -28.50 -38.15 -32.41
N THR A 1004 -29.64 -37.61 -32.85
CA THR A 1004 -30.97 -38.19 -32.69
C THR A 1004 -31.72 -38.22 -34.03
N ASP A 1005 -32.94 -38.77 -34.04
CA ASP A 1005 -33.76 -38.83 -35.24
C ASP A 1005 -34.16 -37.41 -35.68
N ASP A 1006 -34.51 -37.24 -36.96
CA ASP A 1006 -35.05 -36.00 -37.53
C ASP A 1006 -36.41 -35.66 -36.86
N VAL A 1007 -36.41 -34.76 -35.88
CA VAL A 1007 -37.57 -34.39 -35.07
C VAL A 1007 -38.43 -33.35 -35.78
N ASN A 1008 -37.82 -32.40 -36.50
CA ASN A 1008 -38.53 -31.33 -37.23
C ASN A 1008 -38.93 -31.72 -38.67
N GLN A 1009 -38.54 -32.91 -39.14
CA GLN A 1009 -38.85 -33.47 -40.47
C GLN A 1009 -38.27 -32.63 -41.63
N ASP A 1010 -37.12 -32.02 -41.42
CA ASP A 1010 -36.44 -31.21 -42.45
C ASP A 1010 -35.49 -32.05 -43.36
N GLY A 1011 -35.32 -33.33 -43.05
CA GLY A 1011 -34.48 -34.26 -43.78
C GLY A 1011 -33.06 -34.40 -43.24
N LEU A 1012 -32.71 -33.74 -42.14
CA LEU A 1012 -31.44 -33.87 -41.42
C LEU A 1012 -31.66 -34.51 -40.03
N PRO A 1013 -30.73 -35.33 -39.52
CA PRO A 1013 -30.82 -35.80 -38.14
C PRO A 1013 -30.56 -34.64 -37.16
N ASP A 1014 -31.28 -34.61 -36.04
CA ASP A 1014 -31.10 -33.57 -35.03
C ASP A 1014 -30.08 -33.93 -33.95
N TYR A 1015 -29.85 -33.01 -33.02
CA TYR A 1015 -29.03 -33.26 -31.84
C TYR A 1015 -29.85 -33.25 -30.54
N LEU A 1016 -29.60 -34.22 -29.67
CA LEU A 1016 -30.11 -34.27 -28.31
C LEU A 1016 -29.05 -33.76 -27.33
N VAL A 1017 -29.32 -32.63 -26.70
CA VAL A 1017 -28.51 -32.08 -25.61
C VAL A 1017 -29.01 -32.65 -24.29
N THR A 1018 -28.11 -33.24 -23.49
CA THR A 1018 -28.37 -33.67 -22.11
C THR A 1018 -27.51 -32.86 -21.16
N TYR A 1019 -28.15 -32.12 -20.25
CA TYR A 1019 -27.50 -31.23 -19.29
C TYR A 1019 -27.06 -31.99 -18.01
N PRO A 1020 -26.19 -31.40 -17.16
CA PRO A 1020 -25.68 -32.06 -15.95
C PRO A 1020 -26.78 -32.45 -14.95
N ASN A 1021 -27.86 -31.67 -14.88
CA ASN A 1021 -29.02 -31.95 -14.03
C ASN A 1021 -29.94 -33.06 -14.61
N GLY A 1022 -29.63 -33.58 -15.80
CA GLY A 1022 -30.39 -34.60 -16.50
C GLY A 1022 -31.40 -34.07 -17.50
N ASP A 1023 -31.64 -32.77 -17.55
CA ASP A 1023 -32.56 -32.15 -18.49
C ASP A 1023 -32.13 -32.41 -19.94
N ARG A 1024 -33.12 -32.54 -20.82
CA ARG A 1024 -32.92 -32.87 -22.23
C ARG A 1024 -33.62 -31.86 -23.12
N GLN A 1025 -32.90 -31.38 -24.13
CA GLN A 1025 -33.39 -30.40 -25.10
C GLN A 1025 -32.92 -30.78 -26.50
N ILE A 1026 -33.75 -30.53 -27.50
CA ILE A 1026 -33.40 -30.76 -28.91
C ILE A 1026 -32.68 -29.51 -29.45
N LEU A 1027 -31.65 -29.75 -30.26
CA LEU A 1027 -30.96 -28.75 -31.07
C LEU A 1027 -31.09 -29.20 -32.53
N PHE A 1028 -31.99 -28.54 -33.26
CA PHE A 1028 -32.34 -28.85 -34.65
C PHE A 1028 -31.18 -28.57 -35.57
N GLN A 1029 -30.73 -29.56 -36.34
CA GLN A 1029 -29.52 -29.42 -37.14
C GLN A 1029 -29.70 -28.40 -38.26
N LEU A 1030 -28.70 -27.54 -38.47
CA LEU A 1030 -28.66 -26.61 -39.61
C LEU A 1030 -28.10 -27.30 -40.88
N PRO A 1031 -28.65 -27.02 -42.07
CA PRO A 1031 -28.10 -27.46 -43.36
C PRO A 1031 -26.68 -27.00 -43.67
#